data_AF-A0A1Z7YS87-F1
#
_entry.id   AF-A0A1Z7YS87-F1
#
_cell.length_a   1.000
_cell.length_b   1.000
_cell.length_c   1.000
_cell.angle_alpha   90.00
_cell.angle_beta   90.00
_cell.angle_gamma   90.00
#
_symmetry.space_group_name_H-M   'P 1'
#
loop_
_entity.id
_entity.type
_entity.pdbx_description
1 polymer ?
#
loop_
_entity_poly.entity_id
_entity_poly.type
_entity_poly.pdbx_seq_one_letter_code
_entity_poly.pdbx_strand_id
1 'polypeptide(L)'
;MMRKIIIKAVNILTKVFIPTLFFIASFEVFAGGGGPPKPTTSAEKIRFTFTADSSPAKIMPIRRLEGVQIWPAKDETNITHYNVYWGDSERNKLGLALAPKLAHIAAKNDGKVLEYEFNSLKMEAGAIWMLVCTENDGKEYCGKDNNLEKIVDPLLAINRTLTDIKSLLSSNNESTCSGFDVMATCGNNTCDGIETADSCPSDCGPWGLASFNFQTLCDDVKNAYHPTSVSEIQQIINDAAANNQHVKVNGGAGANVTTGSASSVVCTDGVVIQMDKFDHNQPGLGMSLEVFEGKEVVNVAAGTRLSELGDWLYERGRGIGYAHLGWADPTVAGAIGTSAHGSSATSNNVISHRVISLDVIDPQGQLKTYSRGTTGENGTDLWKAMTTHLGYLGVITRARIEIEDAKNVHVKITFHEEKELFEENAGSVWDDIKDCDYGQYNWFPSQNRYLKTCGKTTTEASDPGANNKLLLPYVDLSQLNEQQTMQIFQLGGCQPNSGAHDKMAYMRVNGWHLTPPLVRDIDGEQRYTTNAIGPIHKMTSSHLIALSREMFQMDWEVAVPAKNIQAAMEYVRDFTNGINAKNRKIPVPLIGIFVRFSKSENESLMAYSGSGGPFEDGTHVAHIEMPIFVPVNLTDAEFAEYMGPYEEAQKILIEQFGARGHWGKNQHSMDTWLFELQKTAGSYDHDNRLQRFSNEVGQFDPNGMFANPFAKAMGISYPNFTYPSDW
;
A
#
# COMPACT_ATOMS: atom_id res chain seq x y z
N MET A 1 37.63 -33.69 58.91
CA MET A 1 38.74 -34.65 59.17
C MET A 1 40.08 -33.93 59.13
N MET A 2 41.16 -34.66 59.38
CA MET A 2 42.55 -34.22 59.61
C MET A 2 43.24 -33.40 58.50
N ARG A 3 44.10 -32.46 58.95
CA ARG A 3 45.54 -32.20 58.57
C ARG A 3 45.89 -31.81 57.12
N LYS A 4 46.55 -30.65 56.90
CA LYS A 4 48.03 -30.39 56.89
C LYS A 4 48.79 -31.22 55.83
N ILE A 5 49.59 -30.62 54.94
CA ILE A 5 51.00 -30.12 55.08
C ILE A 5 51.24 -29.14 53.90
N ILE A 6 51.82 -27.92 53.94
CA ILE A 6 52.97 -27.27 54.62
C ILE A 6 54.36 -27.59 54.03
N ILE A 7 54.92 -26.68 53.21
CA ILE A 7 56.37 -26.46 53.05
C ILE A 7 56.66 -24.93 53.09
N LYS A 8 57.81 -24.54 53.67
CA LYS A 8 58.40 -23.17 53.74
C LYS A 8 59.80 -23.19 53.06
N ALA A 9 60.64 -22.15 52.95
CA ALA A 9 60.62 -20.73 53.39
C ALA A 9 61.14 -19.85 52.21
N VAL A 10 61.94 -18.75 52.27
CA VAL A 10 62.77 -17.99 53.26
C VAL A 10 62.64 -16.50 52.83
N ASN A 11 62.39 -15.43 53.60
CA ASN A 11 62.51 -15.01 55.01
C ASN A 11 63.77 -14.16 55.36
N ILE A 12 63.58 -12.84 55.50
CA ILE A 12 64.42 -11.79 56.18
C ILE A 12 63.42 -10.62 56.40
N LEU A 13 62.93 -10.29 57.62
CA LEU A 13 63.56 -9.57 58.75
C LEU A 13 64.13 -8.19 58.35
N THR A 14 63.86 -7.04 58.99
CA THR A 14 63.04 -6.66 60.16
C THR A 14 62.74 -5.13 60.03
N LYS A 15 62.03 -4.39 60.92
CA LYS A 15 61.66 -4.58 62.33
C LYS A 15 60.30 -3.92 62.70
N VAL A 16 60.03 -3.87 63.99
CA VAL A 16 58.82 -3.41 64.71
C VAL A 16 59.11 -2.06 65.41
N PHE A 17 58.12 -1.15 65.56
CA PHE A 17 57.66 -0.55 66.85
C PHE A 17 56.69 0.66 66.68
N ILE A 18 55.44 0.45 67.16
CA ILE A 18 54.62 1.31 68.05
C ILE A 18 54.06 2.67 67.56
N PRO A 19 52.80 3.05 67.93
CA PRO A 19 52.07 4.15 67.28
C PRO A 19 52.10 5.49 68.03
N THR A 20 51.86 6.57 67.28
CA THR A 20 51.66 7.94 67.79
C THR A 20 50.50 8.59 67.04
N LEU A 21 49.61 9.31 67.74
CA LEU A 21 48.62 10.18 67.10
C LEU A 21 49.32 11.31 66.34
N PHE A 22 48.99 11.50 65.07
CA PHE A 22 49.17 12.77 64.39
C PHE A 22 47.96 13.11 63.52
N PHE A 23 47.77 14.41 63.34
CA PHE A 23 46.68 15.05 62.60
C PHE A 23 46.35 14.33 61.28
N ILE A 24 45.11 13.89 61.12
CA ILE A 24 44.53 13.77 59.78
C ILE A 24 44.40 15.21 59.27
N ALA A 25 45.24 15.57 58.32
CA ALA A 25 45.10 16.84 57.61
C ALA A 25 43.71 16.88 56.95
N SER A 26 43.08 18.06 56.99
CA SER A 26 41.84 18.32 56.27
C SER A 26 41.99 17.89 54.81
N PHE A 27 41.06 17.06 54.32
CA PHE A 27 40.99 16.73 52.89
C PHE A 27 41.07 18.01 52.07
N GLU A 28 42.05 18.09 51.18
CA GLU A 28 42.05 19.14 50.17
C GLU A 28 40.79 18.99 49.34
N VAL A 29 39.96 20.03 49.34
CA VAL A 29 38.80 20.10 48.46
C VAL A 29 39.35 20.17 47.05
N PHE A 30 39.28 19.04 46.33
CA PHE A 30 39.49 19.03 44.89
C PHE A 30 38.41 19.91 44.26
N ALA A 31 38.75 21.18 44.04
CA ALA A 31 37.96 22.15 43.29
C ALA A 31 38.01 21.83 41.78
N GLY A 32 37.74 20.58 41.43
CA GLY A 32 37.53 20.11 40.06
C GLY A 32 36.19 20.62 39.54
N GLY A 33 36.09 21.94 39.36
CA GLY A 33 34.89 22.67 38.95
C GLY A 33 34.43 22.41 37.50
N GLY A 34 34.64 21.20 36.99
CA GLY A 34 34.06 20.72 35.75
C GLY A 34 32.68 20.13 36.00
N GLY A 35 31.67 21.00 36.10
CA GLY A 35 30.27 20.53 36.05
C GLY A 35 30.00 19.72 34.76
N PRO A 36 28.96 18.87 34.72
CA PRO A 36 28.76 17.78 33.76
C PRO A 36 29.11 18.14 32.30
N PRO A 37 29.76 17.24 31.54
CA PRO A 37 30.25 17.56 30.20
C PRO A 37 29.10 17.95 29.27
N LYS A 38 29.27 19.04 28.53
CA LYS A 38 28.29 19.45 27.52
C LYS A 38 28.17 18.32 26.47
N PRO A 39 26.97 17.94 26.01
CA PRO A 39 26.85 17.02 24.88
C PRO A 39 27.55 17.59 23.63
N THR A 40 27.96 16.71 22.74
CA THR A 40 28.59 17.05 21.45
C THR A 40 27.93 16.35 20.27
N THR A 41 26.87 15.59 20.53
CA THR A 41 26.12 14.76 19.59
C THR A 41 24.68 15.24 19.47
N SER A 42 24.13 15.16 18.26
CA SER A 42 22.70 15.35 17.96
C SER A 42 21.94 14.03 18.09
N ALA A 43 20.60 14.12 18.18
CA ALA A 43 19.72 13.03 17.75
C ALA A 43 20.05 12.60 16.31
N GLU A 44 19.93 11.30 15.99
CA GLU A 44 20.25 10.78 14.65
C GLU A 44 19.25 11.21 13.56
N LYS A 45 18.00 11.46 13.95
CA LYS A 45 16.88 11.83 13.07
C LYS A 45 15.69 12.28 13.93
N ILE A 46 14.91 13.24 13.46
CA ILE A 46 13.64 13.61 14.10
C ILE A 46 12.50 13.68 13.09
N ARG A 47 11.30 13.26 13.46
CA ARG A 47 10.08 13.35 12.63
C ARG A 47 8.94 13.91 13.48
N PHE A 48 7.93 14.47 12.84
CA PHE A 48 6.76 15.05 13.53
C PHE A 48 5.46 14.60 12.88
N THR A 49 4.39 14.63 13.67
CA THR A 49 3.00 14.56 13.20
C THR A 49 2.28 15.85 13.54
N PHE A 50 1.27 16.17 12.72
CA PHE A 50 0.58 17.44 12.68
C PHE A 50 -0.83 17.33 12.07
N THR A 51 -1.74 18.14 12.63
CA THR A 51 -2.97 18.55 11.95
C THR A 51 -2.64 19.65 10.95
N ALA A 52 -3.16 19.56 9.75
CA ALA A 52 -3.10 20.64 8.78
C ALA A 52 -3.96 21.86 9.19
N ASP A 53 -3.76 22.98 8.51
CA ASP A 53 -4.59 24.19 8.66
C ASP A 53 -6.05 23.92 8.19
N SER A 54 -7.02 24.73 8.62
CA SER A 54 -8.41 24.68 8.14
C SER A 54 -8.57 25.06 6.67
N SER A 55 -7.59 25.75 6.08
CA SER A 55 -7.61 26.16 4.68
C SER A 55 -6.31 25.74 3.96
N PRO A 56 -6.33 24.68 3.14
CA PRO A 56 -5.16 24.24 2.37
C PRO A 56 -4.70 25.27 1.32
N ALA A 57 -5.55 26.22 0.94
CA ALA A 57 -5.24 27.32 0.01
C ALA A 57 -4.33 28.43 0.61
N LYS A 58 -4.03 28.40 1.92
CA LYS A 58 -3.18 29.41 2.58
C LYS A 58 -1.72 29.26 2.18
N ILE A 59 -1.10 30.35 1.71
CA ILE A 59 0.33 30.43 1.34
C ILE A 59 1.28 30.15 2.53
N MET A 60 0.82 30.35 3.77
CA MET A 60 1.52 29.98 5.01
C MET A 60 0.51 29.34 5.99
N PRO A 61 0.28 28.03 5.92
CA PRO A 61 -0.67 27.33 6.78
C PRO A 61 -0.11 27.22 8.20
N ILE A 62 -0.96 27.38 9.22
CA ILE A 62 -0.57 27.22 10.62
C ILE A 62 -0.99 25.84 11.11
N ARG A 63 -0.04 24.91 11.08
CA ARG A 63 -0.20 23.54 11.59
C ARG A 63 -0.41 23.52 13.11
N ARG A 64 -1.10 22.48 13.61
CA ARG A 64 -1.01 22.06 15.01
C ARG A 64 -0.06 20.86 15.06
N LEU A 65 1.02 20.91 15.82
CA LEU A 65 1.83 19.72 16.09
C LEU A 65 1.08 18.80 17.06
N GLU A 66 1.11 17.51 16.75
CA GLU A 66 0.44 16.44 17.49
C GLU A 66 1.46 15.55 18.19
N GLY A 67 2.60 15.26 17.57
CA GLY A 67 3.69 14.51 18.22
C GLY A 67 5.05 14.64 17.53
N VAL A 68 6.09 14.20 18.22
CA VAL A 68 7.48 14.12 17.75
C VAL A 68 8.07 12.74 18.03
N GLN A 69 8.78 12.22 17.03
CA GLN A 69 9.62 11.03 17.11
C GLN A 69 11.09 11.45 17.03
N ILE A 70 11.92 10.96 17.94
CA ILE A 70 13.36 11.25 18.02
C ILE A 70 14.11 9.92 17.98
N TRP A 71 14.89 9.69 16.93
CA TRP A 71 15.91 8.65 16.94
C TRP A 71 17.07 9.17 17.80
N PRO A 72 17.43 8.51 18.91
CA PRO A 72 18.44 9.00 19.84
C PRO A 72 19.82 9.12 19.19
N ALA A 73 20.77 9.74 19.88
CA ALA A 73 22.17 9.75 19.44
C ALA A 73 22.80 8.35 19.56
N LYS A 74 23.75 8.00 18.66
CA LYS A 74 24.57 6.77 18.77
C LYS A 74 25.35 6.65 20.07
N ASP A 75 25.62 7.78 20.73
CA ASP A 75 26.20 7.85 22.07
C ASP A 75 25.36 8.79 22.94
N GLU A 76 24.63 8.18 23.88
CA GLU A 76 23.83 8.87 24.91
C GLU A 76 24.60 9.02 26.24
N THR A 77 25.88 8.60 26.34
CA THR A 77 26.67 8.59 27.60
C THR A 77 26.72 9.95 28.31
N ASN A 78 26.58 11.04 27.54
CA ASN A 78 26.54 12.41 28.03
C ASN A 78 25.24 13.13 27.64
N ILE A 79 24.11 12.41 27.58
CA ILE A 79 22.78 12.93 27.29
C ILE A 79 21.81 12.46 28.38
N THR A 80 21.23 13.42 29.09
CA THR A 80 20.13 13.20 30.05
C THR A 80 18.76 13.38 29.42
N HIS A 81 18.63 14.35 28.50
CA HIS A 81 17.36 14.71 27.88
C HIS A 81 17.51 15.21 26.44
N TYR A 82 16.41 15.17 25.70
CA TYR A 82 16.19 15.84 24.42
C TYR A 82 15.16 16.96 24.63
N ASN A 83 15.50 18.16 24.18
CA ASN A 83 14.70 19.36 24.29
C ASN A 83 14.15 19.74 22.93
N VAL A 84 12.84 19.90 22.82
CA VAL A 84 12.20 20.32 21.56
C VAL A 84 11.99 21.83 21.56
N TYR A 85 12.30 22.48 20.43
CA TYR A 85 12.19 23.91 20.18
C TYR A 85 11.63 24.18 18.77
N TRP A 86 11.11 25.39 18.55
CA TRP A 86 10.98 25.92 17.21
C TRP A 86 12.36 26.34 16.69
N GLY A 87 12.61 26.09 15.40
CA GLY A 87 13.82 26.52 14.69
C GLY A 87 13.54 27.64 13.70
N ASP A 88 14.41 28.65 13.66
CA ASP A 88 14.34 29.78 12.72
C ASP A 88 14.89 29.44 11.32
N SER A 89 14.84 30.39 10.38
CA SER A 89 15.36 30.21 9.02
C SER A 89 16.86 29.89 8.94
N GLU A 90 17.63 30.18 9.98
CA GLU A 90 19.07 29.94 10.07
C GLU A 90 19.41 28.63 10.80
N ARG A 91 18.40 27.82 11.18
CA ARG A 91 18.54 26.61 12.02
C ARG A 91 19.04 26.91 13.46
N ASN A 92 18.76 28.10 14.00
CA ASN A 92 18.92 28.36 15.44
C ASN A 92 17.58 28.14 16.18
N LYS A 93 17.56 28.16 17.52
CA LYS A 93 16.30 28.23 18.28
C LYS A 93 15.57 29.54 17.96
N LEU A 94 14.28 29.49 17.64
CA LEU A 94 13.44 30.69 17.49
C LEU A 94 13.35 31.42 18.84
N GLY A 95 13.78 32.68 18.88
CA GLY A 95 13.94 33.43 20.15
C GLY A 95 15.29 33.19 20.87
N LEU A 96 16.19 32.40 20.28
CA LEU A 96 17.57 32.15 20.74
C LEU A 96 17.64 31.71 22.21
N ALA A 97 18.24 32.53 23.09
CA ALA A 97 18.40 32.23 24.51
C ALA A 97 17.10 32.36 25.33
N LEU A 98 16.04 32.92 24.74
CA LEU A 98 14.70 33.05 25.34
C LEU A 98 13.68 32.10 24.70
N ALA A 99 14.12 31.16 23.86
CA ALA A 99 13.25 30.21 23.17
C ALA A 99 12.49 29.30 24.15
N PRO A 100 11.15 29.17 24.04
CA PRO A 100 10.37 28.30 24.90
C PRO A 100 10.72 26.82 24.64
N LYS A 101 11.03 26.05 25.69
CA LYS A 101 11.22 24.60 25.61
C LYS A 101 9.83 23.95 25.44
N LEU A 102 9.57 23.37 24.27
CA LEU A 102 8.27 22.82 23.87
C LEU A 102 8.00 21.44 24.49
N ALA A 103 9.05 20.65 24.66
CA ALA A 103 9.05 19.38 25.38
C ALA A 103 10.42 19.11 26.02
N HIS A 104 10.41 18.34 27.11
CA HIS A 104 11.61 17.92 27.84
C HIS A 104 11.55 16.40 28.01
N ILE A 105 12.27 15.66 27.17
CA ILE A 105 12.10 14.22 27.00
C ILE A 105 13.35 13.53 27.55
N ALA A 106 13.20 12.66 28.56
CA ALA A 106 14.35 11.94 29.13
C ALA A 106 14.96 10.96 28.11
N ALA A 107 16.30 10.91 28.05
CA ALA A 107 17.03 9.90 27.30
C ALA A 107 16.83 8.51 27.93
N LYS A 108 16.74 7.46 27.10
CA LYS A 108 16.48 6.09 27.58
C LYS A 108 17.72 5.21 27.65
N ASN A 109 18.77 5.50 26.89
CA ASN A 109 19.98 4.68 26.78
C ASN A 109 19.69 3.25 26.27
N ASP A 110 18.58 3.05 25.54
CA ASP A 110 18.17 1.77 24.96
C ASP A 110 18.12 1.77 23.41
N GLY A 111 18.55 2.88 22.79
CA GLY A 111 18.63 3.05 21.33
C GLY A 111 17.28 3.13 20.61
N LYS A 112 16.15 3.10 21.32
CA LYS A 112 14.82 3.13 20.69
C LYS A 112 14.36 4.55 20.41
N VAL A 113 13.52 4.69 19.39
CA VAL A 113 12.83 5.94 19.08
C VAL A 113 12.07 6.45 20.32
N LEU A 114 12.34 7.70 20.69
CA LEU A 114 11.61 8.41 21.73
C LEU A 114 10.39 9.07 21.08
N GLU A 115 9.19 8.76 21.57
CA GLU A 115 7.96 9.41 21.14
C GLU A 115 7.44 10.35 22.22
N TYR A 116 6.90 11.49 21.82
CA TYR A 116 6.24 12.45 22.69
C TYR A 116 5.07 13.12 21.95
N GLU A 117 3.87 13.01 22.52
CA GLU A 117 2.65 13.65 21.99
C GLU A 117 2.44 15.02 22.67
N PHE A 118 2.02 16.02 21.90
CA PHE A 118 1.72 17.36 22.36
C PHE A 118 0.23 17.53 22.65
N ASN A 119 -0.10 18.10 23.81
CA ASN A 119 -1.47 18.56 24.12
C ASN A 119 -1.80 19.85 23.33
N SER A 120 -2.00 19.71 22.01
CA SER A 120 -2.32 20.76 21.03
C SER A 120 -1.32 21.92 20.97
N LEU A 121 -0.15 21.68 20.37
CA LEU A 121 0.86 22.72 20.15
C LEU A 121 0.64 23.45 18.81
N LYS A 122 0.22 24.71 18.84
CA LYS A 122 0.08 25.55 17.63
C LYS A 122 1.45 26.06 17.15
N MET A 123 1.72 26.00 15.84
CA MET A 123 2.95 26.53 15.25
C MET A 123 3.12 28.05 15.48
N GLU A 124 4.31 28.46 15.93
CA GLU A 124 4.66 29.87 16.16
C GLU A 124 5.02 30.61 14.86
N ALA A 125 4.79 31.92 14.85
CA ALA A 125 5.11 32.77 13.71
C ALA A 125 6.64 32.90 13.53
N GLY A 126 7.14 32.52 12.36
CA GLY A 126 8.58 32.49 12.06
C GLY A 126 9.27 31.15 12.36
N ALA A 127 8.55 30.15 12.89
CA ALA A 127 9.06 28.78 12.98
C ALA A 127 9.16 28.16 11.58
N ILE A 128 10.36 27.72 11.20
CA ILE A 128 10.69 27.09 9.90
C ILE A 128 10.99 25.60 10.08
N TRP A 129 11.53 25.23 11.25
CA TRP A 129 11.87 23.86 11.64
C TRP A 129 11.26 23.53 13.00
N MET A 130 11.10 22.24 13.26
CA MET A 130 11.21 21.71 14.62
C MET A 130 12.68 21.38 14.86
N LEU A 131 13.22 21.77 16.00
CA LEU A 131 14.61 21.63 16.40
C LEU A 131 14.68 20.82 17.70
N VAL A 132 15.56 19.83 17.75
CA VAL A 132 15.90 19.11 18.98
C VAL A 132 17.32 19.47 19.44
N CYS A 133 17.50 19.70 20.73
CA CYS A 133 18.81 19.87 21.36
C CYS A 133 19.01 18.79 22.42
N THR A 134 20.22 18.23 22.49
CA THR A 134 20.59 17.27 23.54
C THR A 134 21.03 18.02 24.80
N GLU A 135 20.70 17.54 26.00
CA GLU A 135 21.00 18.19 27.28
C GLU A 135 21.70 17.24 28.24
N ASN A 136 22.77 17.70 28.89
CA ASN A 136 23.37 17.08 30.07
C ASN A 136 23.28 18.05 31.24
N ASP A 137 22.39 17.78 32.21
CA ASP A 137 22.21 18.56 33.45
C ASP A 137 22.23 20.10 33.22
N GLY A 138 21.30 20.61 32.40
CA GLY A 138 21.18 22.03 32.07
C GLY A 138 22.17 22.56 31.02
N LYS A 139 23.09 21.74 30.48
CA LYS A 139 23.97 22.13 29.35
C LYS A 139 23.49 21.55 28.03
N GLU A 140 23.04 22.42 27.14
CA GLU A 140 22.47 22.01 25.84
C GLU A 140 23.43 22.10 24.66
N TYR A 141 23.38 21.09 23.79
CA TYR A 141 23.94 21.13 22.44
C TYR A 141 22.81 21.08 21.40
N CYS A 142 22.72 22.12 20.58
CA CYS A 142 21.90 22.14 19.38
C CYS A 142 22.87 22.03 18.19
N GLY A 143 22.90 20.87 17.54
CA GLY A 143 23.55 20.73 16.23
C GLY A 143 22.77 21.49 15.16
N LYS A 144 23.27 21.45 13.91
CA LYS A 144 22.55 21.95 12.73
C LYS A 144 22.25 20.87 11.69
N ASP A 145 22.55 19.62 12.05
CA ASP A 145 22.47 18.43 11.21
C ASP A 145 21.74 17.32 12.01
N ASN A 146 20.85 16.60 11.32
CA ASN A 146 20.02 15.48 11.80
C ASN A 146 18.99 15.79 12.91
N ASN A 147 19.22 16.82 13.74
CA ASN A 147 18.35 17.25 14.83
C ASN A 147 17.25 18.27 14.42
N LEU A 148 16.96 18.39 13.13
CA LEU A 148 16.08 19.40 12.54
C LEU A 148 15.17 18.76 11.49
N GLU A 149 13.87 19.07 11.55
CA GLU A 149 12.88 18.64 10.55
C GLU A 149 12.01 19.82 10.11
N LYS A 150 11.68 19.90 8.83
CA LYS A 150 11.11 21.11 8.24
C LYS A 150 9.59 21.12 8.36
N ILE A 151 9.06 22.05 9.15
CA ILE A 151 7.62 22.15 9.44
C ILE A 151 6.86 23.05 8.46
N VAL A 152 7.56 23.85 7.64
CA VAL A 152 6.93 24.77 6.67
C VAL A 152 6.95 24.25 5.23
N ASP A 153 5.79 24.39 4.60
CA ASP A 153 5.48 23.97 3.25
C ASP A 153 6.33 24.63 2.17
N PRO A 154 6.58 23.95 1.03
CA PRO A 154 7.22 24.55 -0.13
C PRO A 154 6.22 25.31 -1.02
N LEU A 155 5.20 25.96 -0.44
CA LEU A 155 4.07 26.58 -1.18
C LEU A 155 4.48 27.63 -2.23
N LEU A 156 5.56 28.37 -2.00
CA LEU A 156 6.12 29.29 -3.00
C LEU A 156 6.63 28.55 -4.25
N ALA A 157 7.10 27.31 -4.10
CA ALA A 157 7.51 26.45 -5.20
C ALA A 157 6.32 25.67 -5.80
N ILE A 158 5.30 25.28 -5.01
CA ILE A 158 4.02 24.76 -5.53
C ILE A 158 3.39 25.76 -6.52
N ASN A 159 3.28 27.04 -6.15
CA ASN A 159 2.75 28.08 -7.05
C ASN A 159 3.60 28.26 -8.31
N ARG A 160 4.93 28.06 -8.25
CA ARG A 160 5.80 28.08 -9.44
C ARG A 160 5.55 26.85 -10.32
N THR A 161 5.60 25.64 -9.76
CA THR A 161 5.36 24.38 -10.49
C THR A 161 3.99 24.39 -11.18
N LEU A 162 2.98 24.94 -10.53
CA LEU A 162 1.64 25.13 -11.07
C LEU A 162 1.57 26.18 -12.20
N THR A 163 2.40 27.23 -12.13
CA THR A 163 2.58 28.19 -13.25
C THR A 163 3.26 27.50 -14.44
N ASP A 164 4.28 26.67 -14.19
CA ASP A 164 4.96 25.90 -15.23
C ASP A 164 4.00 24.89 -15.89
N ILE A 165 3.17 24.19 -15.12
CA ILE A 165 2.14 23.26 -15.63
C ILE A 165 1.17 24.00 -16.56
N LYS A 166 0.68 25.18 -16.16
CA LYS A 166 -0.19 26.00 -17.00
C LYS A 166 0.51 26.47 -18.28
N SER A 167 1.80 26.78 -18.20
CA SER A 167 2.62 27.09 -19.37
C SER A 167 2.70 25.91 -20.34
N LEU A 168 3.04 24.71 -19.83
CA LEU A 168 3.10 23.46 -20.61
C LEU A 168 1.76 23.11 -21.28
N LEU A 169 0.64 23.26 -20.56
CA LEU A 169 -0.70 23.08 -21.12
C LEU A 169 -1.00 24.10 -22.23
N SER A 170 -0.62 25.37 -22.04
CA SER A 170 -0.86 26.43 -23.04
C SER A 170 0.05 26.37 -24.27
N SER A 171 1.13 25.57 -24.23
CA SER A 171 2.10 25.44 -25.32
C SER A 171 1.96 24.16 -26.15
N ASN A 172 0.98 23.29 -25.82
CA ASN A 172 0.73 22.03 -26.50
C ASN A 172 -0.72 21.92 -27.02
N ASN A 173 -0.93 20.98 -27.93
CA ASN A 173 -2.20 20.63 -28.59
C ASN A 173 -2.01 19.27 -29.30
N GLU A 174 -3.04 18.73 -29.94
CA GLU A 174 -3.00 17.44 -30.65
C GLU A 174 -1.82 17.30 -31.64
N SER A 175 -1.41 18.39 -32.30
CA SER A 175 -0.29 18.35 -33.27
C SER A 175 1.11 18.30 -32.65
N THR A 176 1.23 18.53 -31.34
CA THR A 176 2.48 18.39 -30.58
C THR A 176 2.47 17.20 -29.63
N CYS A 177 1.28 16.67 -29.32
CA CYS A 177 1.07 15.58 -28.38
C CYS A 177 -0.19 14.82 -28.80
N SER A 178 0.01 13.63 -29.35
CA SER A 178 -1.09 12.73 -29.75
C SER A 178 -2.00 12.46 -28.56
N GLY A 179 -3.31 12.61 -28.75
CA GLY A 179 -4.35 12.49 -27.73
C GLY A 179 -4.51 13.65 -26.76
N PHE A 180 -3.78 14.77 -26.92
CA PHE A 180 -3.89 15.92 -26.00
C PHE A 180 -5.28 16.56 -25.99
N ASP A 181 -5.89 16.77 -27.14
CA ASP A 181 -7.22 17.36 -27.24
C ASP A 181 -8.32 16.30 -27.07
N VAL A 182 -8.07 15.04 -27.46
CA VAL A 182 -8.96 13.89 -27.16
C VAL A 182 -9.09 13.65 -25.64
N MET A 183 -8.00 13.75 -24.89
CA MET A 183 -8.00 13.62 -23.43
C MET A 183 -8.76 14.75 -22.71
N ALA A 184 -9.18 15.81 -23.41
CA ALA A 184 -10.02 16.84 -22.81
C ALA A 184 -11.38 16.30 -22.35
N THR A 185 -11.93 15.31 -23.06
CA THR A 185 -13.25 14.71 -22.84
C THR A 185 -13.17 13.24 -22.41
N CYS A 186 -12.31 12.45 -23.04
CA CYS A 186 -12.30 10.98 -22.98
C CYS A 186 -12.33 10.35 -21.56
N GLY A 187 -13.21 9.38 -21.34
CA GLY A 187 -13.50 8.77 -20.05
C GLY A 187 -14.75 9.36 -19.37
N ASN A 188 -15.51 10.22 -20.05
CA ASN A 188 -16.75 10.78 -19.54
C ASN A 188 -17.99 9.90 -19.83
N ASN A 189 -17.80 8.77 -20.53
CA ASN A 189 -18.84 7.83 -20.98
C ASN A 189 -19.81 8.41 -22.04
N THR A 190 -19.40 9.45 -22.77
CA THR A 190 -20.13 10.04 -23.90
C THR A 190 -19.17 10.23 -25.06
N CYS A 191 -19.29 9.41 -26.11
CA CYS A 191 -18.49 9.52 -27.33
C CYS A 191 -18.63 10.93 -27.96
N ASP A 192 -17.65 11.79 -27.69
CA ASP A 192 -17.67 13.20 -28.06
C ASP A 192 -17.20 13.40 -29.51
N GLY A 193 -17.52 14.55 -30.12
CA GLY A 193 -17.24 14.79 -31.56
C GLY A 193 -15.76 14.88 -31.98
N ILE A 194 -14.82 14.68 -31.03
CA ILE A 194 -13.36 14.59 -31.24
C ILE A 194 -12.84 13.15 -31.05
N GLU A 195 -13.68 12.25 -30.55
CA GLU A 195 -13.35 10.88 -30.18
C GLU A 195 -13.77 9.87 -31.26
N THR A 196 -13.10 8.73 -31.29
CA THR A 196 -13.46 7.55 -32.07
C THR A 196 -13.29 6.30 -31.21
N ALA A 197 -13.79 5.16 -31.69
CA ALA A 197 -13.54 3.87 -31.04
C ALA A 197 -12.05 3.52 -30.92
N ASP A 198 -11.18 4.15 -31.72
CA ASP A 198 -9.72 4.00 -31.65
C ASP A 198 -9.07 5.02 -30.69
N SER A 199 -9.52 6.29 -30.72
CA SER A 199 -8.89 7.38 -29.94
C SER A 199 -9.39 7.47 -28.51
N CYS A 200 -10.64 7.06 -28.25
CA CYS A 200 -11.21 6.86 -26.91
C CYS A 200 -12.07 5.59 -26.85
N PRO A 201 -11.45 4.39 -26.75
CA PRO A 201 -12.17 3.12 -26.71
C PRO A 201 -13.15 2.99 -25.53
N SER A 202 -12.92 3.69 -24.42
CA SER A 202 -13.83 3.69 -23.27
C SER A 202 -15.19 4.33 -23.57
N ASP A 203 -15.23 5.41 -24.34
CA ASP A 203 -16.45 6.21 -24.52
C ASP A 203 -17.13 5.92 -25.87
N CYS A 204 -16.34 5.51 -26.87
CA CYS A 204 -16.80 5.23 -28.23
C CYS A 204 -16.70 3.74 -28.65
N GLY A 205 -16.09 2.87 -27.84
CA GLY A 205 -15.92 1.45 -28.16
C GLY A 205 -17.20 0.61 -28.02
N PRO A 206 -17.24 -0.59 -28.62
CA PRO A 206 -18.43 -1.45 -28.63
C PRO A 206 -18.54 -2.40 -27.41
N TRP A 207 -17.77 -2.15 -26.35
CA TRP A 207 -17.52 -3.12 -25.28
C TRP A 207 -18.77 -3.49 -24.47
N GLY A 208 -18.91 -4.77 -24.13
CA GLY A 208 -19.99 -5.28 -23.29
C GLY A 208 -19.63 -5.41 -21.79
N LEU A 209 -18.34 -5.30 -21.46
CA LEU A 209 -17.83 -5.19 -20.08
C LEU A 209 -16.52 -4.41 -20.06
N ALA A 210 -16.34 -3.52 -19.09
CA ALA A 210 -15.08 -2.83 -18.81
C ALA A 210 -14.47 -3.27 -17.47
N SER A 211 -13.14 -3.37 -17.45
CA SER A 211 -12.35 -3.63 -16.24
C SER A 211 -12.22 -2.38 -15.36
N PHE A 212 -11.60 -2.55 -14.18
CA PHE A 212 -11.13 -1.42 -13.37
C PHE A 212 -10.33 -0.44 -14.23
N ASN A 213 -10.60 0.86 -14.07
CA ASN A 213 -10.02 1.98 -14.83
C ASN A 213 -9.98 1.77 -16.37
N PHE A 214 -10.92 0.99 -16.93
CA PHE A 214 -11.06 0.74 -18.38
C PHE A 214 -9.79 0.17 -19.06
N GLN A 215 -8.91 -0.47 -18.30
CA GLN A 215 -7.62 -1.03 -18.78
C GLN A 215 -7.77 -2.22 -19.73
N THR A 216 -8.87 -2.95 -19.58
CA THR A 216 -9.29 -4.10 -20.36
C THR A 216 -10.76 -3.89 -20.73
N LEU A 217 -11.06 -3.94 -22.02
CA LEU A 217 -12.40 -3.82 -22.58
C LEU A 217 -12.76 -5.16 -23.25
N CYS A 218 -13.94 -5.70 -22.93
CA CYS A 218 -14.38 -7.02 -23.39
C CYS A 218 -15.50 -6.84 -24.44
N ASP A 219 -15.14 -6.87 -25.73
CA ASP A 219 -16.06 -6.63 -26.84
C ASP A 219 -17.01 -7.82 -27.12
N ASP A 220 -16.54 -9.05 -26.96
CA ASP A 220 -17.32 -10.26 -27.30
C ASP A 220 -18.40 -10.66 -26.27
N VAL A 221 -18.64 -9.86 -25.24
CA VAL A 221 -19.61 -10.17 -24.17
C VAL A 221 -21.04 -10.11 -24.70
N LYS A 222 -21.69 -11.27 -24.84
CA LYS A 222 -23.03 -11.42 -25.44
C LYS A 222 -24.16 -10.90 -24.54
N ASN A 223 -23.99 -10.94 -23.21
CA ASN A 223 -24.89 -10.31 -22.24
C ASN A 223 -24.24 -10.20 -20.83
N ALA A 224 -24.66 -9.19 -20.05
CA ALA A 224 -24.40 -9.09 -18.62
C ALA A 224 -25.68 -9.32 -17.80
N TYR A 225 -25.56 -10.05 -16.69
CA TYR A 225 -26.65 -10.34 -15.75
C TYR A 225 -26.30 -9.83 -14.34
N HIS A 226 -27.27 -9.22 -13.67
CA HIS A 226 -27.12 -8.66 -12.31
C HIS A 226 -28.08 -9.38 -11.33
N PRO A 227 -27.81 -10.64 -10.96
CA PRO A 227 -28.71 -11.44 -10.13
C PRO A 227 -28.85 -10.90 -8.70
N THR A 228 -30.02 -11.16 -8.11
CA THR A 228 -30.36 -10.83 -6.71
C THR A 228 -30.47 -12.07 -5.82
N SER A 229 -30.58 -13.25 -6.43
CA SER A 229 -30.88 -14.52 -5.75
C SER A 229 -30.08 -15.70 -6.29
N VAL A 230 -29.86 -16.70 -5.43
CA VAL A 230 -29.14 -17.95 -5.78
C VAL A 230 -29.82 -18.66 -6.96
N SER A 231 -31.15 -18.65 -6.99
CA SER A 231 -31.98 -19.21 -8.05
C SER A 231 -31.74 -18.56 -9.42
N GLU A 232 -31.51 -17.24 -9.48
CA GLU A 232 -31.20 -16.56 -10.75
C GLU A 232 -29.81 -16.97 -11.25
N ILE A 233 -28.81 -17.08 -10.36
CA ILE A 233 -27.47 -17.58 -10.75
C ILE A 233 -27.56 -19.03 -11.27
N GLN A 234 -28.29 -19.91 -10.56
CA GLN A 234 -28.50 -21.29 -11.02
C GLN A 234 -29.19 -21.33 -12.39
N GLN A 235 -30.18 -20.46 -12.63
CA GLN A 235 -30.82 -20.39 -13.94
C GLN A 235 -29.87 -19.86 -15.02
N ILE A 236 -29.10 -18.79 -14.78
CA ILE A 236 -28.12 -18.27 -15.75
C ILE A 236 -27.08 -19.34 -16.13
N ILE A 237 -26.59 -20.13 -15.15
CA ILE A 237 -25.67 -21.24 -15.41
C ILE A 237 -26.33 -22.36 -16.24
N ASN A 238 -27.57 -22.73 -15.93
CA ASN A 238 -28.31 -23.74 -16.72
C ASN A 238 -28.61 -23.27 -18.15
N ASP A 239 -29.00 -22.00 -18.32
CA ASP A 239 -29.29 -21.40 -19.62
C ASP A 239 -28.01 -21.23 -20.45
N ALA A 240 -26.88 -20.82 -19.84
CA ALA A 240 -25.57 -20.77 -20.50
C ALA A 240 -25.10 -22.17 -20.94
N ALA A 241 -25.25 -23.19 -20.08
CA ALA A 241 -24.95 -24.58 -20.41
C ALA A 241 -25.81 -25.09 -21.59
N ALA A 242 -27.11 -24.79 -21.60
CA ALA A 242 -28.02 -25.18 -22.67
C ALA A 242 -27.72 -24.49 -24.02
N ASN A 243 -27.14 -23.29 -23.99
CA ASN A 243 -26.74 -22.53 -25.17
C ASN A 243 -25.26 -22.70 -25.55
N ASN A 244 -24.49 -23.54 -24.84
CA ASN A 244 -23.04 -23.70 -24.99
C ASN A 244 -22.28 -22.35 -24.95
N GLN A 245 -22.59 -21.53 -23.95
CA GLN A 245 -21.94 -20.24 -23.70
C GLN A 245 -20.94 -20.37 -22.55
N HIS A 246 -19.78 -19.74 -22.70
CA HIS A 246 -18.86 -19.53 -21.59
C HIS A 246 -19.46 -18.52 -20.58
N VAL A 247 -18.97 -18.55 -19.34
CA VAL A 247 -19.47 -17.70 -18.24
C VAL A 247 -18.29 -17.12 -17.49
N LYS A 248 -18.30 -15.82 -17.18
CA LYS A 248 -17.39 -15.24 -16.16
C LYS A 248 -18.16 -14.46 -15.11
N VAL A 249 -17.64 -14.50 -13.88
CA VAL A 249 -18.22 -13.84 -12.71
C VAL A 249 -17.33 -12.67 -12.32
N ASN A 250 -17.91 -11.50 -12.05
CA ASN A 250 -17.18 -10.36 -11.51
C ASN A 250 -18.01 -9.59 -10.47
N GLY A 251 -17.36 -8.69 -9.73
CA GLY A 251 -17.99 -7.96 -8.61
C GLY A 251 -18.79 -6.71 -8.97
N GLY A 252 -18.66 -6.15 -10.18
CA GLY A 252 -19.23 -4.84 -10.56
C GLY A 252 -18.96 -3.70 -9.54
N ALA A 253 -17.80 -3.74 -8.89
CA ALA A 253 -17.50 -2.94 -7.69
C ALA A 253 -17.03 -1.51 -7.98
N GLY A 254 -16.41 -1.29 -9.15
CA GLY A 254 -15.83 -0.01 -9.55
C GLY A 254 -16.87 1.01 -9.99
N ALA A 255 -16.39 2.17 -10.45
CA ALA A 255 -17.25 3.17 -11.08
C ALA A 255 -17.85 2.60 -12.38
N ASN A 256 -19.02 3.08 -12.80
CA ASN A 256 -19.71 2.62 -14.01
C ASN A 256 -19.93 1.09 -14.10
N VAL A 257 -20.03 0.42 -12.93
CA VAL A 257 -20.16 -1.06 -12.78
C VAL A 257 -18.99 -1.84 -13.38
N THR A 258 -17.83 -1.19 -13.53
CA THR A 258 -16.55 -1.84 -13.87
C THR A 258 -16.17 -2.90 -12.83
N THR A 259 -15.38 -3.89 -13.26
CA THR A 259 -14.93 -4.94 -12.33
C THR A 259 -13.88 -4.43 -11.34
N GLY A 260 -13.71 -5.12 -10.21
CA GLY A 260 -12.62 -4.84 -9.25
C GLY A 260 -11.22 -5.33 -9.68
N SER A 261 -11.05 -5.70 -10.94
CA SER A 261 -9.79 -6.13 -11.55
C SER A 261 -9.56 -5.40 -12.86
N ALA A 262 -8.29 -5.12 -13.19
CA ALA A 262 -7.86 -4.52 -14.46
C ALA A 262 -7.52 -5.55 -15.55
N SER A 263 -7.47 -6.85 -15.24
CA SER A 263 -7.02 -7.90 -16.17
C SER A 263 -8.16 -8.62 -16.89
N SER A 264 -7.87 -9.13 -18.08
CA SER A 264 -8.76 -9.90 -18.97
C SER A 264 -9.23 -11.24 -18.40
N VAL A 265 -8.81 -11.61 -17.18
CA VAL A 265 -9.39 -12.70 -16.39
C VAL A 265 -10.92 -12.59 -16.28
N VAL A 266 -11.48 -11.37 -16.40
CA VAL A 266 -12.94 -11.11 -16.34
C VAL A 266 -13.66 -11.21 -17.69
N CYS A 267 -12.95 -11.19 -18.82
CA CYS A 267 -13.56 -11.20 -20.16
C CYS A 267 -14.01 -12.60 -20.58
N THR A 268 -15.03 -12.65 -21.45
CA THR A 268 -15.58 -13.85 -22.07
C THR A 268 -16.26 -13.49 -23.39
N ASP A 269 -16.29 -14.44 -24.33
CA ASP A 269 -17.16 -14.38 -25.51
C ASP A 269 -18.61 -14.81 -25.18
N GLY A 270 -18.88 -15.24 -23.96
CA GLY A 270 -20.17 -15.76 -23.52
C GLY A 270 -20.97 -14.73 -22.73
N VAL A 271 -21.33 -15.06 -21.49
CA VAL A 271 -22.16 -14.22 -20.62
C VAL A 271 -21.46 -13.88 -19.31
N VAL A 272 -21.74 -12.69 -18.79
CA VAL A 272 -21.15 -12.17 -17.56
C VAL A 272 -22.18 -12.18 -16.43
N ILE A 273 -21.76 -12.62 -15.24
CA ILE A 273 -22.53 -12.48 -13.99
C ILE A 273 -21.86 -11.41 -13.14
N GLN A 274 -22.51 -10.25 -12.99
CA GLN A 274 -22.07 -9.15 -12.14
C GLN A 274 -22.77 -9.22 -10.78
N MET A 275 -21.98 -9.33 -9.71
CA MET A 275 -22.47 -9.54 -8.34
C MET A 275 -22.83 -8.23 -7.61
N ASP A 276 -22.92 -7.10 -8.33
CA ASP A 276 -23.20 -5.76 -7.78
C ASP A 276 -24.65 -5.55 -7.32
N LYS A 277 -25.50 -6.57 -7.51
CA LYS A 277 -26.85 -6.70 -6.94
C LYS A 277 -26.99 -7.93 -6.04
N PHE A 278 -25.92 -8.72 -5.87
CA PHE A 278 -25.87 -9.93 -5.04
C PHE A 278 -25.15 -9.64 -3.71
N ASP A 279 -25.73 -8.74 -2.93
CA ASP A 279 -25.13 -8.21 -1.70
C ASP A 279 -25.89 -8.66 -0.44
N HIS A 280 -25.46 -8.15 0.71
CA HIS A 280 -26.11 -8.39 2.01
C HIS A 280 -27.49 -7.74 2.18
N ASN A 281 -27.92 -6.85 1.27
CA ASN A 281 -29.20 -6.15 1.35
C ASN A 281 -30.36 -6.99 0.77
N GLN A 282 -30.06 -8.01 -0.06
CA GLN A 282 -31.09 -8.83 -0.68
C GLN A 282 -31.78 -9.80 0.31
N PRO A 283 -33.07 -10.15 0.07
CA PRO A 283 -33.80 -11.13 0.89
C PRO A 283 -33.07 -12.47 0.99
N GLY A 284 -32.71 -12.86 2.22
CA GLY A 284 -32.00 -14.12 2.50
C GLY A 284 -30.49 -14.08 2.28
N LEU A 285 -29.91 -12.97 1.80
CA LEU A 285 -28.46 -12.82 1.61
C LEU A 285 -27.73 -12.10 2.76
N GLY A 286 -28.46 -11.61 3.77
CA GLY A 286 -27.90 -10.88 4.91
C GLY A 286 -26.70 -11.53 5.63
N MET A 287 -25.90 -10.69 6.27
CA MET A 287 -24.75 -11.12 7.08
C MET A 287 -25.18 -11.71 8.42
N SER A 288 -24.46 -12.75 8.88
CA SER A 288 -24.63 -13.35 10.20
C SER A 288 -23.29 -13.68 10.86
N LEU A 289 -23.25 -13.64 12.19
CA LEU A 289 -22.15 -14.18 12.99
C LEU A 289 -22.52 -15.61 13.41
N GLU A 290 -21.63 -16.57 13.20
CA GLU A 290 -21.84 -17.97 13.60
C GLU A 290 -20.52 -18.65 14.01
N VAL A 291 -20.62 -19.85 14.59
CA VAL A 291 -19.47 -20.72 14.85
C VAL A 291 -19.51 -21.87 13.85
N PHE A 292 -18.46 -21.98 13.02
CA PHE A 292 -18.35 -22.98 11.96
C PHE A 292 -16.98 -23.65 12.04
N GLU A 293 -16.94 -24.99 12.00
CA GLU A 293 -15.70 -25.79 12.18
C GLU A 293 -14.88 -25.41 13.44
N GLY A 294 -15.56 -24.91 14.49
CA GLY A 294 -14.94 -24.46 15.73
C GLY A 294 -14.30 -23.06 15.68
N LYS A 295 -14.38 -22.35 14.55
CA LYS A 295 -13.98 -20.94 14.42
C LYS A 295 -15.19 -20.02 14.56
N GLU A 296 -14.99 -18.83 15.13
CA GLU A 296 -15.94 -17.73 14.95
C GLU A 296 -15.80 -17.19 13.53
N VAL A 297 -16.92 -17.07 12.82
CA VAL A 297 -16.95 -16.59 11.43
C VAL A 297 -18.07 -15.56 11.22
N VAL A 298 -17.86 -14.71 10.21
CA VAL A 298 -18.95 -14.00 9.54
C VAL A 298 -19.32 -14.74 8.26
N ASN A 299 -20.61 -14.98 8.09
CA ASN A 299 -21.19 -15.60 6.91
C ASN A 299 -21.84 -14.49 6.07
N VAL A 300 -21.30 -14.25 4.87
CA VAL A 300 -21.57 -13.05 4.05
C VAL A 300 -21.78 -13.42 2.57
N ALA A 301 -22.64 -12.67 1.87
CA ALA A 301 -22.90 -12.84 0.44
C ALA A 301 -21.73 -12.32 -0.42
N ALA A 302 -21.41 -13.02 -1.50
CA ALA A 302 -20.20 -12.86 -2.31
C ALA A 302 -19.99 -11.48 -2.94
N GLY A 303 -21.07 -10.77 -3.28
CA GLY A 303 -21.05 -9.42 -3.85
C GLY A 303 -20.96 -8.28 -2.82
N THR A 304 -21.07 -8.57 -1.52
CA THR A 304 -20.94 -7.57 -0.45
C THR A 304 -19.56 -6.91 -0.50
N ARG A 305 -19.49 -5.59 -0.35
CA ARG A 305 -18.23 -4.83 -0.36
C ARG A 305 -17.49 -4.98 0.97
N LEU A 306 -16.16 -4.98 0.94
CA LEU A 306 -15.35 -5.11 2.16
C LEU A 306 -15.49 -3.90 3.12
N SER A 307 -15.86 -2.73 2.60
CA SER A 307 -16.23 -1.54 3.37
C SER A 307 -17.48 -1.77 4.23
N GLU A 308 -18.57 -2.24 3.60
CA GLU A 308 -19.83 -2.58 4.26
C GLU A 308 -19.64 -3.68 5.32
N LEU A 309 -18.88 -4.73 4.97
CA LEU A 309 -18.54 -5.83 5.88
C LEU A 309 -17.75 -5.31 7.11
N GLY A 310 -16.79 -4.41 6.90
CA GLY A 310 -16.00 -3.82 7.97
C GLY A 310 -16.84 -3.04 8.97
N ASP A 311 -17.73 -2.16 8.49
CA ASP A 311 -18.63 -1.40 9.37
C ASP A 311 -19.65 -2.28 10.09
N TRP A 312 -20.26 -3.23 9.38
CA TRP A 312 -21.19 -4.19 10.00
C TRP A 312 -20.52 -5.05 11.09
N LEU A 313 -19.27 -5.46 10.89
CA LEU A 313 -18.50 -6.18 11.91
C LEU A 313 -18.16 -5.29 13.10
N TYR A 314 -17.70 -4.07 12.85
CA TYR A 314 -17.24 -3.15 13.89
C TYR A 314 -18.36 -2.72 14.84
N GLU A 315 -19.57 -2.45 14.31
CA GLU A 315 -20.80 -2.24 15.09
C GLU A 315 -21.09 -3.37 16.10
N ARG A 316 -20.61 -4.59 15.80
CA ARG A 316 -20.84 -5.82 16.58
C ARG A 316 -19.61 -6.23 17.40
N GLY A 317 -18.60 -5.36 17.51
CA GLY A 317 -17.38 -5.60 18.27
C GLY A 317 -16.45 -6.63 17.63
N ARG A 318 -16.58 -6.88 16.31
CA ARG A 318 -15.78 -7.84 15.55
C ARG A 318 -15.05 -7.18 14.37
N GLY A 319 -14.18 -7.92 13.69
CA GLY A 319 -13.51 -7.49 12.46
C GLY A 319 -12.76 -8.61 11.75
N ILE A 320 -12.22 -8.32 10.57
CA ILE A 320 -11.26 -9.20 9.84
C ILE A 320 -9.81 -8.67 9.88
N GLY A 321 -9.52 -7.80 10.86
CA GLY A 321 -8.18 -7.27 11.12
C GLY A 321 -7.54 -6.62 9.90
N TYR A 322 -6.24 -6.85 9.72
CA TYR A 322 -5.44 -6.26 8.64
C TYR A 322 -5.68 -6.88 7.24
N ALA A 323 -6.68 -7.76 7.08
CA ALA A 323 -7.09 -8.29 5.77
C ALA A 323 -8.03 -7.35 4.97
N HIS A 324 -8.38 -6.18 5.53
CA HIS A 324 -8.97 -5.09 4.76
C HIS A 324 -7.94 -4.51 3.76
N LEU A 325 -8.41 -4.21 2.55
CA LEU A 325 -7.56 -3.83 1.40
C LEU A 325 -7.30 -2.32 1.36
N GLY A 326 -6.28 -1.87 0.60
CA GLY A 326 -5.99 -0.44 0.45
C GLY A 326 -7.13 0.37 -0.20
N TRP A 327 -7.83 -0.22 -1.18
CA TRP A 327 -9.13 0.26 -1.67
C TRP A 327 -10.25 -0.45 -0.89
N ALA A 328 -11.19 0.30 -0.32
CA ALA A 328 -12.20 -0.20 0.60
C ALA A 328 -13.30 -1.08 -0.04
N ASP A 329 -13.61 -0.89 -1.32
CA ASP A 329 -14.87 -1.38 -1.91
C ASP A 329 -14.86 -2.64 -2.82
N PRO A 330 -13.76 -3.40 -3.01
CA PRO A 330 -13.84 -4.72 -3.67
C PRO A 330 -14.86 -5.64 -2.99
N THR A 331 -15.51 -6.50 -3.78
CA THR A 331 -16.42 -7.51 -3.23
C THR A 331 -15.65 -8.65 -2.56
N VAL A 332 -16.27 -9.27 -1.54
CA VAL A 332 -15.71 -10.41 -0.81
C VAL A 332 -15.14 -11.49 -1.75
N ALA A 333 -15.91 -11.95 -2.73
CA ALA A 333 -15.46 -13.01 -3.64
C ALA A 333 -14.41 -12.52 -4.66
N GLY A 334 -14.49 -11.28 -5.15
CA GLY A 334 -13.47 -10.74 -6.06
C GLY A 334 -12.10 -10.61 -5.40
N ALA A 335 -12.10 -10.22 -4.12
CA ALA A 335 -10.90 -10.12 -3.30
C ALA A 335 -10.27 -11.50 -3.04
N ILE A 336 -11.08 -12.52 -2.70
CA ILE A 336 -10.61 -13.91 -2.53
C ILE A 336 -10.06 -14.47 -3.84
N GLY A 337 -10.78 -14.28 -4.95
CA GLY A 337 -10.44 -14.86 -6.25
C GLY A 337 -9.11 -14.42 -6.83
N THR A 338 -8.62 -13.23 -6.44
CA THR A 338 -7.34 -12.66 -6.89
C THR A 338 -6.24 -12.70 -5.81
N SER A 339 -6.52 -13.24 -4.62
CA SER A 339 -5.61 -13.23 -3.46
C SER A 339 -5.25 -11.80 -2.97
N ALA A 340 -6.24 -10.90 -2.97
CA ALA A 340 -6.05 -9.51 -2.57
C ALA A 340 -5.63 -9.37 -1.09
N HIS A 341 -4.88 -8.30 -0.80
CA HIS A 341 -4.19 -8.10 0.48
C HIS A 341 -4.31 -6.67 1.04
N GLY A 342 -4.33 -6.57 2.37
CA GLY A 342 -4.06 -5.33 3.11
C GLY A 342 -2.56 -5.06 3.23
N SER A 343 -2.09 -4.42 4.30
CA SER A 343 -0.64 -4.22 4.50
C SER A 343 -0.22 -4.42 5.95
N SER A 344 0.48 -5.51 6.27
CA SER A 344 0.95 -5.83 7.62
C SER A 344 2.28 -6.58 7.60
N ALA A 345 3.21 -6.16 8.46
CA ALA A 345 4.42 -6.92 8.76
C ALA A 345 4.17 -8.02 9.81
N THR A 346 3.22 -7.79 10.73
CA THR A 346 3.06 -8.59 11.96
C THR A 346 1.91 -9.60 11.89
N SER A 347 0.88 -9.33 11.09
CA SER A 347 -0.40 -10.08 11.06
C SER A 347 -0.65 -10.77 9.71
N ASN A 348 -1.63 -11.67 9.67
CA ASN A 348 -2.15 -12.21 8.40
C ASN A 348 -3.09 -11.15 7.77
N ASN A 349 -2.83 -10.80 6.52
CA ASN A 349 -3.47 -9.70 5.79
C ASN A 349 -3.94 -10.07 4.38
N VAL A 350 -3.98 -11.36 4.03
CA VAL A 350 -4.49 -11.84 2.73
C VAL A 350 -5.88 -12.42 2.96
N ILE A 351 -6.91 -11.86 2.31
CA ILE A 351 -8.32 -12.20 2.59
C ILE A 351 -8.61 -13.70 2.41
N SER A 352 -8.00 -14.32 1.40
CA SER A 352 -8.08 -15.75 1.09
C SER A 352 -7.67 -16.65 2.25
N HIS A 353 -6.72 -16.23 3.08
CA HIS A 353 -6.19 -17.05 4.17
C HIS A 353 -7.17 -17.11 5.36
N ARG A 354 -8.09 -16.15 5.47
CA ARG A 354 -9.16 -16.11 6.49
C ARG A 354 -10.42 -16.89 6.08
N VAL A 355 -10.48 -17.45 4.86
CA VAL A 355 -11.65 -18.20 4.40
C VAL A 355 -11.73 -19.56 5.10
N ILE A 356 -12.91 -19.89 5.65
CA ILE A 356 -13.20 -21.18 6.29
C ILE A 356 -14.15 -22.04 5.44
N SER A 357 -15.11 -21.41 4.75
CA SER A 357 -15.94 -22.10 3.76
C SER A 357 -16.38 -21.18 2.62
N LEU A 358 -16.76 -21.78 1.49
CA LEU A 358 -17.37 -21.14 0.33
C LEU A 358 -18.62 -21.94 -0.10
N ASP A 359 -19.74 -21.25 -0.33
CA ASP A 359 -20.95 -21.85 -0.89
C ASP A 359 -21.01 -21.53 -2.40
N VAL A 360 -20.80 -22.53 -3.25
CA VAL A 360 -20.44 -22.38 -4.68
C VAL A 360 -21.46 -23.07 -5.58
N ILE A 361 -21.86 -22.42 -6.68
CA ILE A 361 -22.60 -23.04 -7.78
C ILE A 361 -21.61 -23.57 -8.83
N ASP A 362 -21.67 -24.87 -9.11
CA ASP A 362 -20.82 -25.56 -10.07
C ASP A 362 -21.31 -25.40 -11.54
N PRO A 363 -20.57 -25.86 -12.57
CA PRO A 363 -20.99 -25.78 -13.98
C PRO A 363 -22.13 -26.75 -14.34
N GLN A 364 -22.77 -27.38 -13.36
CA GLN A 364 -24.01 -28.15 -13.51
C GLN A 364 -25.17 -27.47 -12.75
N GLY A 365 -24.99 -26.22 -12.34
CA GLY A 365 -26.01 -25.41 -11.65
C GLY A 365 -26.27 -25.86 -10.21
N GLN A 366 -25.44 -26.72 -9.61
CA GLN A 366 -25.66 -27.25 -8.27
C GLN A 366 -24.91 -26.43 -7.21
N LEU A 367 -25.63 -25.96 -6.19
CA LEU A 367 -25.04 -25.30 -5.03
C LEU A 367 -24.43 -26.34 -4.07
N LYS A 368 -23.15 -26.16 -3.71
CA LYS A 368 -22.39 -27.02 -2.79
C LYS A 368 -21.54 -26.15 -1.85
N THR A 369 -21.46 -26.55 -0.58
CA THR A 369 -20.51 -25.95 0.39
C THR A 369 -19.18 -26.70 0.33
N TYR A 370 -18.10 -25.96 0.21
CA TYR A 370 -16.71 -26.44 0.33
C TYR A 370 -16.08 -25.77 1.54
N SER A 371 -15.30 -26.51 2.34
CA SER A 371 -14.72 -25.98 3.58
C SER A 371 -13.33 -26.53 3.91
N ARG A 372 -12.61 -25.80 4.78
CA ARG A 372 -11.28 -26.17 5.26
C ARG A 372 -11.30 -27.53 5.97
N GLY A 373 -12.28 -27.78 6.83
CA GLY A 373 -12.45 -29.04 7.58
C GLY A 373 -13.14 -30.19 6.82
N THR A 374 -13.47 -30.02 5.53
CA THR A 374 -14.02 -31.13 4.70
C THR A 374 -13.26 -31.29 3.39
N THR A 375 -13.27 -30.26 2.55
CA THR A 375 -12.52 -30.21 1.29
C THR A 375 -11.03 -30.12 1.56
N GLY A 376 -10.60 -29.29 2.52
CA GLY A 376 -9.18 -29.14 2.85
C GLY A 376 -8.51 -30.42 3.36
N GLU A 377 -9.25 -31.27 4.09
CA GLU A 377 -8.75 -32.58 4.58
C GLU A 377 -8.74 -33.67 3.50
N ASN A 378 -9.78 -33.75 2.66
CA ASN A 378 -9.96 -34.86 1.70
C ASN A 378 -9.45 -34.55 0.28
N GLY A 379 -9.23 -33.28 -0.02
CA GLY A 379 -8.86 -32.75 -1.34
C GLY A 379 -8.15 -31.40 -1.20
N THR A 380 -7.02 -31.41 -0.49
CA THR A 380 -6.27 -30.19 -0.11
C THR A 380 -5.95 -29.26 -1.29
N ASP A 381 -5.68 -29.82 -2.47
CA ASP A 381 -5.39 -29.03 -3.67
C ASP A 381 -6.63 -28.31 -4.21
N LEU A 382 -7.81 -28.95 -4.22
CA LEU A 382 -9.08 -28.30 -4.59
C LEU A 382 -9.40 -27.13 -3.65
N TRP A 383 -9.20 -27.32 -2.34
CA TRP A 383 -9.39 -26.25 -1.35
C TRP A 383 -8.42 -25.08 -1.59
N LYS A 384 -7.13 -25.37 -1.77
CA LYS A 384 -6.09 -24.37 -2.07
C LYS A 384 -6.24 -23.71 -3.44
N ALA A 385 -6.94 -24.34 -4.37
CA ALA A 385 -7.35 -23.75 -5.64
C ALA A 385 -8.52 -22.78 -5.42
N MET A 386 -9.54 -23.17 -4.64
CA MET A 386 -10.71 -22.34 -4.33
C MET A 386 -10.36 -21.04 -3.59
N THR A 387 -9.35 -21.05 -2.72
CA THR A 387 -8.86 -19.84 -2.03
C THR A 387 -8.21 -18.79 -2.95
N THR A 388 -7.87 -19.12 -4.21
CA THR A 388 -7.47 -18.15 -5.24
C THR A 388 -7.95 -18.63 -6.60
N HIS A 389 -9.28 -18.70 -6.75
CA HIS A 389 -9.96 -19.42 -7.83
C HIS A 389 -9.93 -18.75 -9.21
N LEU A 390 -9.50 -17.47 -9.32
CA LEU A 390 -9.45 -16.68 -10.57
C LEU A 390 -10.75 -16.71 -11.41
N GLY A 391 -11.89 -17.00 -10.77
CA GLY A 391 -13.19 -17.17 -11.42
C GLY A 391 -13.33 -18.42 -12.30
N TYR A 392 -12.60 -19.51 -12.04
CA TYR A 392 -12.71 -20.79 -12.79
C TYR A 392 -13.39 -21.93 -12.01
N LEU A 393 -13.48 -21.85 -10.68
CA LEU A 393 -14.09 -22.87 -9.82
C LEU A 393 -15.52 -22.52 -9.41
N GLY A 394 -16.37 -22.23 -10.41
CA GLY A 394 -17.80 -21.94 -10.20
C GLY A 394 -18.11 -20.53 -9.68
N VAL A 395 -19.39 -20.30 -9.41
CA VAL A 395 -19.92 -19.02 -8.89
C VAL A 395 -19.98 -19.09 -7.35
N ILE A 396 -19.10 -18.38 -6.66
CA ILE A 396 -19.21 -18.22 -5.20
C ILE A 396 -20.44 -17.35 -4.91
N THR A 397 -21.33 -17.87 -4.06
CA THR A 397 -22.52 -17.15 -3.58
C THR A 397 -22.34 -16.64 -2.15
N ARG A 398 -21.68 -17.40 -1.27
CA ARG A 398 -21.39 -16.98 0.11
C ARG A 398 -20.00 -17.41 0.55
N ALA A 399 -19.44 -16.68 1.51
CA ALA A 399 -18.19 -17.01 2.17
C ALA A 399 -18.39 -16.99 3.70
N ARG A 400 -17.74 -17.93 4.39
CA ARG A 400 -17.52 -17.90 5.84
C ARG A 400 -16.08 -17.46 6.08
N ILE A 401 -15.89 -16.28 6.68
CA ILE A 401 -14.59 -15.67 6.92
C ILE A 401 -14.32 -15.65 8.42
N GLU A 402 -13.16 -16.12 8.87
CA GLU A 402 -12.74 -16.08 10.26
C GLU A 402 -12.60 -14.64 10.76
N ILE A 403 -13.21 -14.34 11.91
CA ILE A 403 -13.24 -13.02 12.53
C ILE A 403 -12.45 -12.99 13.83
N GLU A 404 -12.14 -11.77 14.28
CA GLU A 404 -11.54 -11.48 15.58
C GLU A 404 -12.26 -10.31 16.25
N ASP A 405 -11.84 -9.94 17.46
CA ASP A 405 -12.33 -8.74 18.15
C ASP A 405 -12.03 -7.46 17.34
N ALA A 406 -12.97 -6.52 17.35
CA ALA A 406 -12.75 -5.17 16.84
C ALA A 406 -11.59 -4.49 17.59
N LYS A 407 -10.68 -3.88 16.83
CA LYS A 407 -9.47 -3.22 17.34
C LYS A 407 -9.32 -1.85 16.67
N ASN A 408 -8.75 -0.92 17.42
CA ASN A 408 -8.28 0.35 16.88
C ASN A 408 -6.79 0.25 16.53
N VAL A 409 -6.37 1.10 15.60
CA VAL A 409 -4.98 1.30 15.21
C VAL A 409 -4.65 2.78 15.30
N HIS A 410 -3.57 3.10 16.01
CA HIS A 410 -2.97 4.43 16.03
C HIS A 410 -2.06 4.56 14.82
N VAL A 411 -2.46 5.35 13.82
CA VAL A 411 -1.69 5.53 12.59
C VAL A 411 -0.95 6.85 12.63
N LYS A 412 0.38 6.79 12.45
CA LYS A 412 1.27 7.94 12.28
C LYS A 412 1.82 7.93 10.85
N ILE A 413 1.79 9.09 10.19
CA ILE A 413 2.34 9.32 8.85
C ILE A 413 3.49 10.31 8.95
N THR A 414 4.65 9.94 8.42
CA THR A 414 5.86 10.76 8.45
C THR A 414 6.47 10.90 7.05
N PHE A 415 7.15 12.02 6.81
CA PHE A 415 7.78 12.36 5.54
C PHE A 415 9.29 12.14 5.63
N HIS A 416 9.89 11.62 4.56
CA HIS A 416 11.26 11.11 4.57
C HIS A 416 12.01 11.40 3.26
N GLU A 417 13.33 11.39 3.33
CA GLU A 417 14.25 11.46 2.19
C GLU A 417 14.68 10.05 1.78
N GLU A 418 14.74 9.77 0.48
CA GLU A 418 14.98 8.43 -0.08
C GLU A 418 16.25 7.74 0.44
N LYS A 419 17.32 8.51 0.69
CA LYS A 419 18.59 8.01 1.24
C LYS A 419 18.45 7.27 2.57
N GLU A 420 17.38 7.50 3.34
CA GLU A 420 17.08 6.77 4.57
C GLU A 420 16.82 5.27 4.35
N LEU A 421 16.35 4.87 3.15
CA LEU A 421 16.02 3.49 2.74
C LEU A 421 17.15 2.76 1.99
N PHE A 422 18.21 3.47 1.58
CA PHE A 422 19.20 2.94 0.63
C PHE A 422 20.66 3.34 0.86
N GLU A 423 20.93 4.47 1.52
CA GLU A 423 22.31 4.96 1.73
C GLU A 423 22.70 4.96 3.22
N GLU A 424 21.80 5.43 4.08
CA GLU A 424 22.10 5.65 5.50
C GLU A 424 22.06 4.35 6.33
N ASN A 425 21.40 3.29 5.82
CA ASN A 425 21.18 2.03 6.51
C ASN A 425 21.13 0.83 5.53
N ALA A 426 22.08 -0.11 5.62
CA ALA A 426 22.06 -1.32 4.81
C ALA A 426 20.97 -2.31 5.28
N GLY A 427 19.94 -2.54 4.46
CA GLY A 427 18.79 -3.41 4.75
C GLY A 427 17.54 -2.71 5.30
N SER A 428 17.46 -1.39 5.16
CA SER A 428 16.45 -0.54 5.83
C SER A 428 15.01 -0.69 5.34
N VAL A 429 14.75 -1.20 4.13
CA VAL A 429 13.37 -1.32 3.62
C VAL A 429 12.47 -2.13 4.56
N TRP A 430 12.96 -3.27 5.05
CA TRP A 430 12.27 -4.08 6.06
C TRP A 430 12.48 -3.53 7.47
N ASP A 431 13.70 -3.12 7.81
CA ASP A 431 14.04 -2.71 9.17
C ASP A 431 13.35 -1.42 9.64
N ASP A 432 12.94 -0.53 8.72
CA ASP A 432 12.12 0.65 9.04
C ASP A 432 10.63 0.31 9.22
N ILE A 433 10.09 -0.76 8.58
CA ILE A 433 8.65 -1.10 8.62
C ILE A 433 8.27 -2.27 9.53
N LYS A 434 9.21 -3.18 9.86
CA LYS A 434 8.96 -4.46 10.55
C LYS A 434 8.14 -4.38 11.83
N ASP A 435 8.23 -3.25 12.54
CA ASP A 435 7.53 -3.03 13.81
C ASP A 435 6.09 -2.51 13.61
N CYS A 436 5.69 -2.08 12.42
CA CYS A 436 4.37 -1.52 12.14
C CYS A 436 3.33 -2.64 11.90
N ASP A 437 2.24 -2.64 12.65
CA ASP A 437 1.13 -3.60 12.46
C ASP A 437 0.39 -3.33 11.15
N TYR A 438 0.22 -2.05 10.82
CA TYR A 438 -0.13 -1.57 9.48
C TYR A 438 1.05 -0.76 8.96
N GLY A 439 1.69 -1.22 7.88
CA GLY A 439 2.95 -0.62 7.40
C GLY A 439 2.96 -0.49 5.89
N GLN A 440 3.26 0.69 5.36
CA GLN A 440 3.39 0.93 3.92
C GLN A 440 4.22 2.19 3.61
N TYR A 441 4.74 2.26 2.38
CA TYR A 441 5.36 3.45 1.81
C TYR A 441 4.59 3.98 0.59
N ASN A 442 4.59 5.30 0.42
CA ASN A 442 4.24 5.96 -0.84
C ASN A 442 5.46 6.77 -1.30
N TRP A 443 6.18 6.24 -2.28
CA TRP A 443 7.56 6.62 -2.63
C TRP A 443 7.64 7.30 -4.01
N PHE A 444 8.37 8.41 -4.09
CA PHE A 444 8.50 9.24 -5.30
C PHE A 444 9.99 9.36 -5.66
N PRO A 445 10.55 8.41 -6.44
CA PRO A 445 11.97 8.37 -6.73
C PRO A 445 12.51 9.64 -7.41
N SER A 446 11.76 10.18 -8.38
CA SER A 446 12.19 11.42 -9.06
C SER A 446 12.27 12.64 -8.13
N GLN A 447 11.60 12.58 -6.97
CA GLN A 447 11.58 13.59 -5.92
C GLN A 447 12.52 13.27 -4.74
N ASN A 448 13.23 12.13 -4.78
CA ASN A 448 14.05 11.55 -3.71
C ASN A 448 13.33 11.52 -2.33
N ARG A 449 12.04 11.20 -2.32
CA ARG A 449 11.17 11.31 -1.13
C ARG A 449 10.20 10.15 -0.99
N TYR A 450 9.87 9.79 0.25
CA TYR A 450 8.75 8.89 0.54
C TYR A 450 7.93 9.37 1.73
N LEU A 451 6.66 8.97 1.75
CA LEU A 451 5.85 8.98 2.96
C LEU A 451 5.84 7.58 3.55
N LYS A 452 6.04 7.51 4.86
CA LYS A 452 5.88 6.30 5.67
C LYS A 452 4.53 6.37 6.38
N THR A 453 3.74 5.31 6.29
CA THR A 453 2.57 5.11 7.15
C THR A 453 2.86 3.96 8.10
N CYS A 454 2.77 4.20 9.40
CA CYS A 454 2.99 3.20 10.44
C CYS A 454 1.83 3.23 11.43
N GLY A 455 1.03 2.17 11.43
CA GLY A 455 -0.03 1.89 12.39
C GLY A 455 0.43 0.91 13.47
N LYS A 456 0.00 1.18 14.71
CA LYS A 456 0.17 0.30 15.88
C LYS A 456 -1.20 -0.05 16.45
N THR A 457 -1.47 -1.33 16.69
CA THR A 457 -2.72 -1.77 17.32
C THR A 457 -2.81 -1.21 18.73
N THR A 458 -3.93 -0.56 19.09
CA THR A 458 -4.11 0.08 20.40
C THR A 458 -5.47 -0.24 21.03
N THR A 459 -5.52 -0.16 22.36
CA THR A 459 -6.75 -0.20 23.17
C THR A 459 -7.35 1.18 23.43
N GLU A 460 -6.73 2.24 22.91
CA GLU A 460 -7.26 3.61 22.98
C GLU A 460 -8.55 3.75 22.16
N ALA A 461 -9.38 4.72 22.54
CA ALA A 461 -10.60 5.02 21.82
C ALA A 461 -10.29 5.61 20.43
N SER A 462 -11.16 5.34 19.45
CA SER A 462 -11.13 6.04 18.16
C SER A 462 -11.30 7.54 18.39
N ASP A 463 -10.50 8.34 17.67
CA ASP A 463 -10.85 9.73 17.44
C ASP A 463 -12.21 9.80 16.73
N PRO A 464 -13.07 10.79 17.02
CA PRO A 464 -14.27 11.02 16.24
C PRO A 464 -13.90 11.33 14.77
N GLY A 465 -14.70 10.85 13.82
CA GLY A 465 -14.46 11.07 12.38
C GLY A 465 -13.20 10.42 11.80
N ALA A 466 -12.48 9.57 12.55
CA ALA A 466 -11.25 8.90 12.12
C ALA A 466 -11.45 8.09 10.82
N ASN A 467 -10.71 8.44 9.77
CA ASN A 467 -10.77 7.75 8.48
C ASN A 467 -9.50 8.01 7.63
N ASN A 468 -9.24 7.15 6.65
CA ASN A 468 -8.14 7.26 5.70
C ASN A 468 -8.65 7.67 4.30
N LYS A 469 -8.06 8.72 3.75
CA LYS A 469 -8.35 9.31 2.42
C LYS A 469 -7.12 9.29 1.51
N LEU A 470 -6.24 8.30 1.65
CA LEU A 470 -5.05 8.13 0.80
C LEU A 470 -5.35 8.13 -0.71
N LEU A 471 -6.51 7.60 -1.11
CA LEU A 471 -6.99 7.57 -2.50
C LEU A 471 -7.90 8.77 -2.86
N LEU A 472 -8.21 9.65 -1.89
CA LEU A 472 -8.92 10.93 -2.05
C LEU A 472 -8.16 12.11 -1.36
N PRO A 473 -6.86 12.36 -1.66
CA PRO A 473 -6.14 13.46 -1.02
C PRO A 473 -6.32 14.76 -1.80
N TYR A 474 -6.90 15.76 -1.15
CA TYR A 474 -7.19 17.06 -1.75
C TYR A 474 -5.92 17.91 -1.90
N VAL A 475 -5.17 17.73 -2.99
CA VAL A 475 -4.31 18.82 -3.48
C VAL A 475 -5.25 19.91 -4.00
N ASP A 476 -5.00 21.18 -3.66
CA ASP A 476 -5.85 22.30 -4.14
C ASP A 476 -5.63 22.56 -5.63
N LEU A 477 -6.27 21.73 -6.44
CA LEU A 477 -6.40 21.84 -7.88
C LEU A 477 -7.61 22.69 -8.27
N SER A 478 -8.17 23.56 -7.40
CA SER A 478 -9.13 24.60 -7.86
C SER A 478 -8.53 25.51 -8.96
N GLN A 479 -7.20 25.45 -9.10
CA GLN A 479 -6.41 26.10 -10.13
C GLN A 479 -6.19 25.29 -11.42
N LEU A 480 -6.53 23.99 -11.49
CA LEU A 480 -6.54 23.15 -12.70
C LEU A 480 -7.86 22.38 -12.76
N ASN A 481 -8.70 22.62 -13.79
CA ASN A 481 -9.92 21.82 -13.93
C ASN A 481 -9.61 20.35 -14.29
N GLU A 482 -10.64 19.49 -14.28
CA GLU A 482 -10.49 18.05 -14.56
C GLU A 482 -9.84 17.80 -15.94
N GLN A 483 -10.29 18.53 -16.97
CA GLN A 483 -9.66 18.57 -18.30
C GLN A 483 -8.15 18.85 -18.22
N GLN A 484 -7.74 19.96 -17.60
CA GLN A 484 -6.33 20.36 -17.49
C GLN A 484 -5.48 19.36 -16.70
N THR A 485 -6.09 18.70 -15.70
CA THR A 485 -5.46 17.64 -14.92
C THR A 485 -5.20 16.40 -15.77
N MET A 486 -6.17 15.99 -16.59
CA MET A 486 -6.03 14.85 -17.50
C MET A 486 -5.08 15.17 -18.68
N GLN A 487 -5.11 16.40 -19.22
CA GLN A 487 -4.21 16.84 -20.29
C GLN A 487 -2.74 16.94 -19.84
N ILE A 488 -2.44 17.32 -18.59
CA ILE A 488 -1.04 17.31 -18.10
C ILE A 488 -0.52 15.89 -17.88
N PHE A 489 -1.40 14.93 -17.55
CA PHE A 489 -1.03 13.52 -17.53
C PHE A 489 -0.82 12.95 -18.94
N GLN A 490 -1.67 13.27 -19.91
CA GLN A 490 -1.45 12.92 -21.32
C GLN A 490 -0.12 13.48 -21.85
N LEU A 491 0.20 14.74 -21.51
CA LEU A 491 1.44 15.38 -21.94
C LEU A 491 2.70 14.64 -21.47
N GLY A 492 2.69 14.07 -20.25
CA GLY A 492 3.78 13.20 -19.80
C GLY A 492 3.76 11.78 -20.40
N GLY A 493 2.64 11.37 -20.99
CA GLY A 493 2.53 10.14 -21.77
C GLY A 493 3.14 10.29 -23.17
N CYS A 494 2.59 11.19 -23.98
CA CYS A 494 3.05 11.48 -25.35
C CYS A 494 4.47 12.09 -25.40
N GLN A 495 4.85 12.89 -24.39
CA GLN A 495 6.16 13.52 -24.27
C GLN A 495 6.77 13.24 -22.87
N PRO A 496 7.36 12.04 -22.62
CA PRO A 496 7.93 11.70 -21.32
C PRO A 496 9.00 12.69 -20.82
N ASN A 497 9.73 13.31 -21.76
CA ASN A 497 10.78 14.29 -21.47
C ASN A 497 10.26 15.74 -21.27
N SER A 498 8.95 15.99 -21.33
CA SER A 498 8.33 17.31 -21.07
C SER A 498 8.49 17.79 -19.62
N GLY A 499 8.76 16.86 -18.70
CA GLY A 499 8.74 17.10 -17.25
C GLY A 499 7.33 17.22 -16.67
N ALA A 500 6.26 16.97 -17.45
CA ALA A 500 4.89 17.06 -16.99
C ALA A 500 4.59 16.11 -15.80
N HIS A 501 4.93 14.82 -15.93
CA HIS A 501 4.78 13.86 -14.82
C HIS A 501 5.68 14.20 -13.62
N ASP A 502 6.89 14.73 -13.82
CA ASP A 502 7.75 15.12 -12.69
C ASP A 502 7.16 16.30 -11.90
N LYS A 503 6.59 17.29 -12.59
CA LYS A 503 5.84 18.38 -11.97
C LYS A 503 4.59 17.89 -11.23
N MET A 504 3.88 16.89 -11.77
CA MET A 504 2.73 16.30 -11.07
C MET A 504 3.14 15.46 -9.86
N ALA A 505 4.24 14.70 -9.93
CA ALA A 505 4.84 14.02 -8.78
C ALA A 505 5.25 15.00 -7.68
N TYR A 506 5.87 16.12 -8.04
CA TYR A 506 6.16 17.24 -7.14
C TYR A 506 4.88 17.79 -6.48
N MET A 507 3.83 18.04 -7.26
CA MET A 507 2.55 18.54 -6.74
C MET A 507 1.90 17.54 -5.76
N ARG A 508 1.94 16.23 -6.04
CA ARG A 508 1.38 15.18 -5.18
C ARG A 508 2.12 15.05 -3.85
N VAL A 509 3.44 14.82 -3.88
CA VAL A 509 4.23 14.56 -2.66
C VAL A 509 4.28 15.76 -1.72
N ASN A 510 4.20 16.98 -2.26
CA ASN A 510 4.17 18.20 -1.45
C ASN A 510 2.74 18.65 -1.08
N GLY A 511 1.72 18.33 -1.88
CA GLY A 511 0.32 18.58 -1.54
C GLY A 511 -0.14 17.81 -0.30
N TRP A 512 0.40 16.62 -0.06
CA TRP A 512 0.17 15.87 1.18
C TRP A 512 0.68 16.55 2.46
N HIS A 513 1.50 17.62 2.39
CA HIS A 513 1.76 18.44 3.57
C HIS A 513 0.60 19.37 3.93
N LEU A 514 -0.28 19.69 2.96
CA LEU A 514 -1.49 20.51 3.12
C LEU A 514 -2.70 19.63 3.47
N THR A 515 -2.76 18.43 2.91
CA THR A 515 -3.84 17.44 3.12
C THR A 515 -3.25 16.04 3.28
N PRO A 516 -2.61 15.75 4.42
CA PRO A 516 -2.10 14.41 4.70
C PRO A 516 -3.24 13.36 4.69
N PRO A 517 -2.95 12.08 4.38
CA PRO A 517 -3.98 11.08 4.10
C PRO A 517 -5.04 10.82 5.18
N LEU A 518 -4.77 11.05 6.46
CA LEU A 518 -5.75 10.75 7.51
C LEU A 518 -6.66 11.95 7.78
N VAL A 519 -7.89 11.68 8.23
CA VAL A 519 -8.78 12.68 8.80
C VAL A 519 -9.28 12.28 10.18
N ARG A 520 -9.58 13.27 11.02
CA ARG A 520 -10.38 13.14 12.25
C ARG A 520 -11.07 14.46 12.59
N ASP A 521 -12.08 14.43 13.44
CA ASP A 521 -12.81 15.63 13.85
C ASP A 521 -12.09 16.33 15.02
N ILE A 522 -11.85 17.64 14.88
CA ILE A 522 -11.18 18.48 15.87
C ILE A 522 -11.97 19.78 16.00
N ASP A 523 -12.30 20.17 17.23
CA ASP A 523 -13.15 21.33 17.56
C ASP A 523 -14.56 21.30 16.88
N GLY A 524 -14.99 20.14 16.39
CA GLY A 524 -16.25 19.94 15.67
C GLY A 524 -16.17 19.99 14.13
N GLU A 525 -14.98 20.21 13.57
CA GLU A 525 -14.71 20.18 12.12
C GLU A 525 -13.89 18.94 11.75
N GLN A 526 -14.15 18.30 10.61
CA GLN A 526 -13.25 17.27 10.08
C GLN A 526 -11.95 17.90 9.55
N ARG A 527 -10.80 17.38 9.97
CA ARG A 527 -9.46 17.92 9.67
C ARG A 527 -8.52 16.87 9.14
N TYR A 528 -7.72 17.23 8.12
CA TYR A 528 -6.59 16.42 7.67
C TYR A 528 -5.49 16.40 8.73
N THR A 529 -4.95 15.22 9.00
CA THR A 529 -3.90 14.97 10.01
C THR A 529 -2.93 13.88 9.53
N THR A 530 -1.78 13.81 10.19
CA THR A 530 -0.82 12.70 10.08
C THR A 530 -0.83 11.77 11.30
N ASN A 531 -1.73 11.98 12.27
CA ASN A 531 -1.80 11.22 13.52
C ASN A 531 -3.26 11.10 13.96
N ALA A 532 -3.82 9.90 13.84
CA ALA A 532 -5.19 9.59 14.25
C ALA A 532 -5.30 8.15 14.76
N ILE A 533 -6.21 7.93 15.71
CA ILE A 533 -6.60 6.60 16.21
C ILE A 533 -7.98 6.27 15.64
N GLY A 534 -8.14 5.08 15.04
CA GLY A 534 -9.44 4.66 14.52
C GLY A 534 -9.57 3.16 14.26
N PRO A 535 -10.76 2.69 13.85
CA PRO A 535 -11.01 1.29 13.53
C PRO A 535 -10.10 0.82 12.39
N ILE A 536 -9.53 -0.40 12.49
CA ILE A 536 -8.59 -0.91 11.48
C ILE A 536 -9.14 -0.78 10.05
N HIS A 537 -10.41 -1.12 9.80
CA HIS A 537 -11.02 -1.05 8.46
C HIS A 537 -11.19 0.37 7.91
N LYS A 538 -11.22 1.40 8.77
CA LYS A 538 -11.29 2.82 8.36
C LYS A 538 -9.91 3.49 8.29
N MET A 539 -8.91 2.89 8.92
CA MET A 539 -7.55 3.42 8.93
C MET A 539 -6.63 2.76 7.91
N THR A 540 -6.94 1.54 7.46
CA THR A 540 -6.15 0.78 6.47
C THR A 540 -6.70 0.84 5.04
N SER A 541 -7.96 1.21 4.89
CA SER A 541 -8.66 1.30 3.60
C SER A 541 -9.08 2.73 3.29
N SER A 542 -9.08 3.10 2.01
CA SER A 542 -9.64 4.36 1.49
C SER A 542 -10.67 4.05 0.41
N HIS A 543 -11.73 4.86 0.33
CA HIS A 543 -12.55 4.93 -0.88
C HIS A 543 -11.78 5.65 -1.98
N LEU A 544 -12.08 5.31 -3.24
CA LEU A 544 -11.53 6.00 -4.42
C LEU A 544 -12.06 7.43 -4.53
N ILE A 545 -11.37 8.26 -5.32
CA ILE A 545 -11.85 9.60 -5.66
C ILE A 545 -13.08 9.53 -6.58
N ALA A 546 -14.15 10.23 -6.20
CA ALA A 546 -15.29 10.46 -7.08
C ALA A 546 -14.95 11.62 -8.02
N LEU A 547 -14.81 11.31 -9.31
CA LEU A 547 -14.58 12.28 -10.40
C LEU A 547 -15.83 12.36 -11.29
N SER A 548 -15.94 13.40 -12.13
CA SER A 548 -16.99 13.47 -13.16
C SER A 548 -16.77 12.52 -14.34
N ARG A 549 -15.54 12.03 -14.50
CA ARG A 549 -15.02 11.20 -15.58
C ARG A 549 -13.93 10.26 -15.06
N GLU A 550 -13.67 9.18 -15.77
CA GLU A 550 -12.64 8.20 -15.44
C GLU A 550 -11.22 8.77 -15.53
N MET A 551 -10.32 8.18 -14.76
CA MET A 551 -8.88 8.39 -14.85
C MET A 551 -8.22 7.07 -15.23
N PHE A 552 -7.70 6.97 -16.46
CA PHE A 552 -7.03 5.77 -16.96
C PHE A 552 -5.72 5.54 -16.19
N GLN A 553 -5.80 4.73 -15.14
CA GLN A 553 -4.66 4.32 -14.31
C GLN A 553 -4.47 2.81 -14.41
N MET A 554 -3.23 2.40 -14.69
CA MET A 554 -2.80 1.01 -14.58
C MET A 554 -1.95 0.84 -13.33
N ASP A 555 -2.15 -0.28 -12.64
CA ASP A 555 -1.28 -0.68 -11.53
C ASP A 555 -0.40 -1.84 -12.00
N TRP A 556 0.90 -1.59 -12.18
CA TRP A 556 1.91 -2.65 -12.26
C TRP A 556 2.26 -3.07 -10.82
N GLU A 557 1.88 -4.26 -10.36
CA GLU A 557 2.13 -4.74 -8.99
C GLU A 557 2.71 -6.15 -8.97
N VAL A 558 3.86 -6.29 -8.32
CA VAL A 558 4.51 -7.59 -8.07
C VAL A 558 4.79 -7.82 -6.58
N ALA A 559 4.58 -9.05 -6.11
CA ALA A 559 5.12 -9.54 -4.84
C ALA A 559 6.58 -9.93 -5.00
N VAL A 560 7.46 -9.46 -4.10
CA VAL A 560 8.89 -9.77 -4.02
C VAL A 560 9.19 -10.55 -2.73
N PRO A 561 9.88 -11.70 -2.80
CA PRO A 561 10.18 -12.53 -1.63
C PRO A 561 11.27 -11.92 -0.73
N ALA A 562 11.14 -12.09 0.59
CA ALA A 562 12.00 -11.57 1.66
C ALA A 562 13.47 -11.29 1.27
N LYS A 563 14.16 -12.31 0.77
CA LYS A 563 15.61 -12.31 0.46
C LYS A 563 16.03 -11.29 -0.60
N ASN A 564 15.08 -10.87 -1.45
CA ASN A 564 15.34 -10.01 -2.60
C ASN A 564 14.75 -8.60 -2.48
N ILE A 565 13.99 -8.28 -1.41
CA ILE A 565 13.25 -7.01 -1.27
C ILE A 565 14.14 -5.78 -1.39
N GLN A 566 15.25 -5.74 -0.63
CA GLN A 566 16.18 -4.60 -0.65
C GLN A 566 16.76 -4.39 -2.05
N ALA A 567 17.29 -5.44 -2.67
CA ALA A 567 17.92 -5.37 -3.99
C ALA A 567 16.91 -5.09 -5.13
N ALA A 568 15.67 -5.55 -5.00
CA ALA A 568 14.58 -5.23 -5.94
C ALA A 568 14.15 -3.76 -5.84
N MET A 569 14.08 -3.19 -4.63
CA MET A 569 13.81 -1.76 -4.46
C MET A 569 15.00 -0.88 -4.88
N GLU A 570 16.24 -1.32 -4.67
CA GLU A 570 17.44 -0.67 -5.22
C GLU A 570 17.43 -0.68 -6.75
N TYR A 571 17.06 -1.81 -7.37
CA TYR A 571 16.83 -1.87 -8.82
C TYR A 571 15.75 -0.89 -9.27
N VAL A 572 14.60 -0.83 -8.58
CA VAL A 572 13.50 0.10 -8.92
C VAL A 572 13.91 1.57 -8.75
N ARG A 573 14.75 1.90 -7.75
CA ARG A 573 15.33 3.25 -7.56
C ARG A 573 16.22 3.64 -8.75
N ASP A 574 17.09 2.74 -9.16
CA ASP A 574 18.06 2.96 -10.23
C ASP A 574 17.35 3.05 -11.59
N PHE A 575 16.42 2.12 -11.84
CA PHE A 575 15.47 2.11 -12.96
C PHE A 575 14.74 3.46 -13.09
N THR A 576 14.07 3.92 -12.03
CA THR A 576 13.27 5.16 -12.07
C THR A 576 14.11 6.43 -12.16
N ASN A 577 15.39 6.39 -11.76
CA ASN A 577 16.32 7.50 -11.94
C ASN A 577 17.04 7.53 -13.31
N GLY A 578 16.80 6.54 -14.18
CA GLY A 578 17.24 6.55 -15.58
C GLY A 578 18.09 5.36 -16.01
N ILE A 579 18.34 4.39 -15.14
CA ILE A 579 19.07 3.15 -15.50
C ILE A 579 18.07 2.15 -16.09
N ASN A 580 17.56 2.48 -17.28
CA ASN A 580 16.54 1.73 -18.03
C ASN A 580 16.79 1.84 -19.54
N ALA A 581 16.10 1.01 -20.33
CA ALA A 581 16.24 0.91 -21.79
C ALA A 581 16.03 2.23 -22.57
N LYS A 582 15.40 3.25 -21.95
CA LYS A 582 15.15 4.57 -22.54
C LYS A 582 16.05 5.68 -21.97
N ASN A 583 16.93 5.37 -21.02
CA ASN A 583 17.85 6.32 -20.36
C ASN A 583 17.18 7.58 -19.77
N ARG A 584 15.91 7.47 -19.34
CA ARG A 584 15.10 8.61 -18.86
C ARG A 584 14.56 8.39 -17.46
N LYS A 585 14.34 9.47 -16.69
CA LYS A 585 13.63 9.38 -15.41
C LYS A 585 12.20 8.90 -15.60
N ILE A 586 11.70 8.17 -14.62
CA ILE A 586 10.33 7.63 -14.55
C ILE A 586 9.67 8.18 -13.27
N PRO A 587 9.06 9.38 -13.32
CA PRO A 587 8.22 9.87 -12.23
C PRO A 587 6.95 9.02 -12.13
N VAL A 588 6.48 8.75 -10.91
CA VAL A 588 5.23 8.00 -10.66
C VAL A 588 4.23 8.97 -10.01
N PRO A 589 3.49 9.76 -10.80
CA PRO A 589 2.92 11.02 -10.32
C PRO A 589 1.57 10.88 -9.60
N LEU A 590 0.89 9.74 -9.75
CA LEU A 590 -0.47 9.54 -9.25
C LEU A 590 -0.48 9.43 -7.72
N ILE A 591 0.26 8.46 -7.16
CA ILE A 591 0.35 8.23 -5.70
C ILE A 591 1.76 7.83 -5.23
N GLY A 592 2.75 7.92 -6.13
CA GLY A 592 4.06 7.31 -5.95
C GLY A 592 4.01 5.79 -6.12
N ILE A 593 5.19 5.17 -6.06
CA ILE A 593 5.34 3.72 -5.90
C ILE A 593 4.75 3.36 -4.53
N PHE A 594 3.72 2.52 -4.55
CA PHE A 594 3.03 2.06 -3.37
C PHE A 594 3.69 0.75 -2.92
N VAL A 595 4.37 0.76 -1.77
CA VAL A 595 5.02 -0.44 -1.23
C VAL A 595 4.22 -0.92 -0.02
N ARG A 596 3.65 -2.12 -0.15
CA ARG A 596 2.83 -2.79 0.86
C ARG A 596 3.49 -4.10 1.31
N PHE A 597 3.11 -4.64 2.46
CA PHE A 597 3.77 -5.80 3.07
C PHE A 597 2.77 -6.89 3.44
N SER A 598 3.14 -8.16 3.25
CA SER A 598 2.38 -9.30 3.75
C SER A 598 3.31 -10.38 4.28
N LYS A 599 2.73 -11.43 4.87
CA LYS A 599 3.43 -12.71 5.04
C LYS A 599 3.24 -13.58 3.79
N SER A 600 4.17 -14.50 3.59
CA SER A 600 4.02 -15.63 2.69
C SER A 600 3.52 -16.83 3.49
N GLU A 601 2.39 -17.42 3.08
CA GLU A 601 1.80 -18.59 3.73
C GLU A 601 1.38 -19.62 2.65
N ASN A 602 1.44 -20.90 3.00
CA ASN A 602 1.08 -22.02 2.11
C ASN A 602 -0.45 -22.29 2.04
N GLU A 603 -1.30 -21.27 2.13
CA GLU A 603 -2.76 -21.39 2.21
C GLU A 603 -3.47 -21.55 0.85
N SER A 604 -2.79 -21.26 -0.26
CA SER A 604 -3.34 -21.28 -1.62
C SER A 604 -2.30 -21.79 -2.63
N LEU A 605 -2.75 -22.38 -3.74
CA LEU A 605 -1.88 -22.73 -4.88
C LEU A 605 -1.45 -21.47 -5.65
N MET A 606 -2.40 -20.57 -5.94
CA MET A 606 -2.20 -19.44 -6.85
C MET A 606 -2.06 -18.08 -6.16
N ALA A 607 -2.06 -18.00 -4.83
CA ALA A 607 -1.71 -16.75 -4.15
C ALA A 607 -0.29 -16.30 -4.56
N TYR A 608 -0.18 -15.10 -5.14
CA TYR A 608 1.08 -14.63 -5.73
C TYR A 608 2.13 -14.25 -4.67
N SER A 609 1.70 -13.90 -3.45
CA SER A 609 2.56 -13.84 -2.25
C SER A 609 2.75 -15.19 -1.53
N GLY A 610 2.03 -16.24 -1.94
CA GLY A 610 2.01 -17.56 -1.30
C GLY A 610 3.33 -18.32 -1.44
N SER A 611 3.56 -19.26 -0.53
CA SER A 611 4.90 -19.83 -0.33
C SER A 611 5.36 -20.85 -1.39
N GLY A 612 6.63 -21.23 -1.29
CA GLY A 612 7.33 -22.10 -2.23
C GLY A 612 7.97 -21.35 -3.39
N GLY A 613 8.92 -22.00 -4.06
CA GLY A 613 9.84 -21.33 -4.97
C GLY A 613 10.78 -20.41 -4.18
N PRO A 614 10.98 -19.14 -4.56
CA PRO A 614 11.81 -18.21 -3.79
C PRO A 614 11.11 -17.65 -2.54
N PHE A 615 9.80 -17.87 -2.37
CA PHE A 615 9.01 -17.43 -1.23
C PHE A 615 9.06 -18.45 -0.09
N GLU A 616 9.68 -18.10 1.03
CA GLU A 616 9.83 -19.01 2.18
C GLU A 616 8.63 -18.87 3.14
N ASP A 617 8.06 -19.99 3.60
CA ASP A 617 6.83 -20.03 4.40
C ASP A 617 7.03 -19.31 5.75
N GLY A 618 6.06 -18.47 6.13
CA GLY A 618 6.13 -17.60 7.29
C GLY A 618 7.03 -16.35 7.14
N THR A 619 7.76 -16.19 6.03
CA THR A 619 8.60 -15.00 5.79
C THR A 619 7.78 -13.83 5.20
N HIS A 620 8.38 -12.64 5.19
CA HIS A 620 7.73 -11.42 4.73
C HIS A 620 7.86 -11.22 3.20
N VAL A 621 6.92 -10.48 2.63
CA VAL A 621 6.81 -10.17 1.20
C VAL A 621 6.61 -8.67 1.08
N ALA A 622 7.35 -8.02 0.18
CA ALA A 622 7.04 -6.66 -0.26
C ALA A 622 6.26 -6.71 -1.57
N HIS A 623 5.12 -6.04 -1.61
CA HIS A 623 4.38 -5.78 -2.84
C HIS A 623 4.83 -4.42 -3.35
N ILE A 624 5.45 -4.40 -4.52
CA ILE A 624 5.91 -3.19 -5.18
C ILE A 624 4.89 -2.88 -6.27
N GLU A 625 4.12 -1.82 -6.07
CA GLU A 625 3.07 -1.35 -6.96
C GLU A 625 3.46 0.02 -7.56
N MET A 626 3.32 0.17 -8.87
CA MET A 626 3.58 1.41 -9.61
C MET A 626 2.31 1.84 -10.36
N PRO A 627 1.46 2.68 -9.76
CA PRO A 627 0.28 3.24 -10.40
C PRO A 627 0.68 4.32 -11.41
N ILE A 628 0.44 4.04 -12.69
CA ILE A 628 0.82 4.90 -13.82
C ILE A 628 -0.43 5.37 -14.58
N PHE A 629 -0.30 6.50 -15.26
CA PHE A 629 -1.34 6.99 -16.16
C PHE A 629 -1.22 6.29 -17.52
N VAL A 630 -2.34 5.91 -18.13
CA VAL A 630 -2.37 5.34 -19.48
C VAL A 630 -2.85 6.39 -20.48
N PRO A 631 -1.97 6.87 -21.37
CA PRO A 631 -2.33 7.85 -22.39
C PRO A 631 -3.17 7.20 -23.51
N VAL A 632 -4.09 7.99 -24.08
CA VAL A 632 -4.96 7.56 -25.21
C VAL A 632 -4.48 8.13 -26.55
N ASN A 633 -5.01 7.63 -27.66
CA ASN A 633 -4.71 8.10 -29.02
C ASN A 633 -3.20 8.25 -29.35
N LEU A 634 -2.36 7.39 -28.78
CA LEU A 634 -0.96 7.25 -29.15
C LEU A 634 -0.81 6.22 -30.27
N THR A 635 0.15 6.42 -31.17
CA THR A 635 0.60 5.33 -32.06
C THR A 635 1.35 4.27 -31.26
N ASP A 636 1.39 3.02 -31.76
CA ASP A 636 2.13 1.89 -31.16
C ASP A 636 3.57 2.26 -30.77
N ALA A 637 4.23 3.10 -31.59
CA ALA A 637 5.59 3.55 -31.37
C ALA A 637 5.72 4.56 -30.22
N GLU A 638 4.77 5.48 -30.06
CA GLU A 638 4.70 6.40 -28.92
C GLU A 638 4.29 5.66 -27.64
N PHE A 639 3.35 4.71 -27.75
CA PHE A 639 2.94 3.88 -26.62
C PHE A 639 4.08 2.96 -26.14
N ALA A 640 4.80 2.29 -27.04
CA ALA A 640 5.99 1.50 -26.68
C ALA A 640 7.19 2.36 -26.23
N GLU A 641 7.26 3.64 -26.63
CA GLU A 641 8.16 4.59 -26.00
C GLU A 641 7.72 4.89 -24.57
N TYR A 642 6.44 5.15 -24.30
CA TYR A 642 5.92 5.40 -22.95
C TYR A 642 6.03 4.18 -22.02
N MET A 643 5.51 3.02 -22.44
CA MET A 643 5.28 1.85 -21.59
C MET A 643 6.53 0.99 -21.36
N GLY A 644 7.41 0.87 -22.38
CA GLY A 644 8.53 -0.08 -22.39
C GLY A 644 9.42 -0.14 -21.13
N PRO A 645 9.75 0.99 -20.46
CA PRO A 645 10.46 0.95 -19.17
C PRO A 645 9.70 0.19 -18.07
N TYR A 646 8.38 0.35 -17.95
CA TYR A 646 7.60 -0.33 -16.92
C TYR A 646 7.52 -1.84 -17.16
N GLU A 647 7.46 -2.25 -18.43
CA GLU A 647 7.52 -3.65 -18.88
C GLU A 647 8.89 -4.27 -18.59
N GLU A 648 9.97 -3.56 -18.93
CA GLU A 648 11.36 -3.92 -18.57
C GLU A 648 11.50 -4.14 -17.05
N ALA A 649 10.95 -3.23 -16.25
CA ALA A 649 10.98 -3.34 -14.79
C ALA A 649 10.24 -4.57 -14.28
N GLN A 650 9.01 -4.85 -14.76
CA GLN A 650 8.28 -6.05 -14.33
C GLN A 650 8.99 -7.32 -14.75
N LYS A 651 9.54 -7.34 -15.98
CA LYS A 651 10.29 -8.47 -16.50
C LYS A 651 11.50 -8.78 -15.63
N ILE A 652 12.31 -7.78 -15.28
CA ILE A 652 13.50 -7.95 -14.45
C ILE A 652 13.12 -8.34 -13.00
N LEU A 653 12.04 -7.78 -12.45
CA LEU A 653 11.52 -8.18 -11.14
C LEU A 653 11.12 -9.66 -11.10
N ILE A 654 10.44 -10.17 -12.13
CA ILE A 654 10.07 -11.59 -12.24
C ILE A 654 11.31 -12.47 -12.49
N GLU A 655 12.09 -12.19 -13.54
CA GLU A 655 13.20 -13.05 -13.98
C GLU A 655 14.41 -13.08 -13.03
N GLN A 656 14.75 -11.96 -12.39
CA GLN A 656 15.98 -11.82 -11.59
C GLN A 656 15.72 -11.79 -10.08
N PHE A 657 14.63 -11.16 -9.65
CA PHE A 657 14.26 -11.05 -8.24
C PHE A 657 13.22 -12.10 -7.81
N GLY A 658 12.78 -12.98 -8.71
CA GLY A 658 11.87 -14.09 -8.41
C GLY A 658 10.47 -13.62 -8.02
N ALA A 659 10.07 -12.43 -8.48
CA ALA A 659 8.79 -11.82 -8.16
C ALA A 659 7.62 -12.49 -8.90
N ARG A 660 6.39 -12.18 -8.46
CA ARG A 660 5.14 -12.64 -9.07
C ARG A 660 4.15 -11.49 -9.22
N GLY A 661 3.48 -11.40 -10.36
CA GLY A 661 2.48 -10.37 -10.64
C GLY A 661 1.16 -10.62 -9.92
N HIS A 662 0.57 -9.57 -9.35
CA HIS A 662 -0.78 -9.55 -8.81
C HIS A 662 -1.81 -9.85 -9.92
N TRP A 663 -2.60 -10.91 -9.77
CA TRP A 663 -3.53 -11.42 -10.79
C TRP A 663 -4.59 -10.43 -11.25
N GLY A 664 -5.10 -9.60 -10.33
CA GLY A 664 -6.12 -8.61 -10.63
C GLY A 664 -5.63 -7.36 -11.38
N LYS A 665 -4.36 -7.31 -11.80
CA LYS A 665 -3.60 -6.11 -12.24
C LYS A 665 -2.70 -6.45 -13.44
N ASN A 666 -1.68 -5.63 -13.73
CA ASN A 666 -0.59 -5.96 -14.66
C ASN A 666 -1.01 -6.24 -16.12
N GLN A 667 -1.99 -5.50 -16.64
CA GLN A 667 -2.50 -5.68 -18.00
C GLN A 667 -3.05 -4.38 -18.58
N HIS A 668 -2.83 -4.20 -19.89
CA HIS A 668 -3.46 -3.22 -20.76
C HIS A 668 -3.68 -3.87 -22.14
N SER A 669 -4.46 -3.23 -23.01
CA SER A 669 -4.53 -3.58 -24.45
C SER A 669 -4.88 -5.05 -24.74
N MET A 670 -5.56 -5.74 -23.82
CA MET A 670 -5.81 -7.19 -23.82
C MET A 670 -4.57 -8.11 -23.81
N ASP A 671 -3.35 -7.58 -23.68
CA ASP A 671 -2.12 -8.37 -23.70
C ASP A 671 -1.86 -9.07 -22.35
N THR A 672 -1.48 -10.35 -22.40
CA THR A 672 -1.24 -11.21 -21.22
C THR A 672 0.23 -11.54 -21.00
N TRP A 673 1.16 -10.89 -21.72
CA TRP A 673 2.60 -11.19 -21.74
C TRP A 673 3.23 -11.40 -20.36
N LEU A 674 2.82 -10.66 -19.33
CA LEU A 674 3.39 -10.78 -17.98
C LEU A 674 3.00 -12.11 -17.30
N PHE A 675 1.80 -12.62 -17.57
CA PHE A 675 1.33 -13.91 -17.06
C PHE A 675 1.96 -15.06 -17.85
N GLU A 676 2.14 -14.89 -19.15
CA GLU A 676 2.94 -15.81 -19.99
C GLU A 676 4.42 -15.85 -19.57
N LEU A 677 4.98 -14.72 -19.16
CA LEU A 677 6.33 -14.63 -18.62
C LEU A 677 6.44 -15.37 -17.28
N GLN A 678 5.51 -15.19 -16.34
CA GLN A 678 5.50 -15.94 -15.08
C GLN A 678 5.43 -17.46 -15.29
N LYS A 679 4.64 -17.90 -16.28
CA LYS A 679 4.58 -19.30 -16.73
C LYS A 679 5.94 -19.76 -17.28
N THR A 680 6.55 -18.96 -18.16
CA THR A 680 7.84 -19.30 -18.83
C THR A 680 9.05 -19.25 -17.88
N ALA A 681 9.00 -18.38 -16.86
CA ALA A 681 10.00 -18.25 -15.80
C ALA A 681 9.82 -19.29 -14.67
N GLY A 682 8.78 -20.13 -14.75
CA GLY A 682 8.49 -21.17 -13.75
C GLY A 682 8.09 -20.62 -12.37
N SER A 683 7.50 -19.41 -12.30
CA SER A 683 7.16 -18.73 -11.04
C SER A 683 6.23 -19.53 -10.11
N TYR A 684 5.51 -20.53 -10.67
CA TYR A 684 4.59 -21.45 -9.99
C TYR A 684 4.90 -22.94 -10.29
N ASP A 685 6.09 -23.27 -10.79
CA ASP A 685 6.49 -24.64 -11.14
C ASP A 685 6.97 -25.44 -9.92
N HIS A 686 7.32 -24.76 -8.83
CA HIS A 686 7.63 -25.40 -7.55
C HIS A 686 6.43 -26.23 -7.08
N ASP A 687 6.69 -27.47 -6.67
CA ASP A 687 5.68 -28.49 -6.36
C ASP A 687 4.59 -28.66 -7.45
N ASN A 688 4.86 -28.27 -8.70
CA ASN A 688 3.95 -28.24 -9.85
C ASN A 688 2.64 -27.47 -9.60
N ARG A 689 2.65 -26.37 -8.85
CA ARG A 689 1.42 -25.68 -8.40
C ARG A 689 0.49 -25.26 -9.53
N LEU A 690 1.01 -24.69 -10.62
CA LEU A 690 0.19 -24.28 -11.77
C LEU A 690 -0.51 -25.48 -12.42
N GLN A 691 0.20 -26.61 -12.60
CA GLN A 691 -0.39 -27.84 -13.12
C GLN A 691 -1.43 -28.44 -12.15
N ARG A 692 -1.21 -28.35 -10.84
CA ARG A 692 -2.17 -28.83 -9.82
C ARG A 692 -3.44 -27.98 -9.83
N PHE A 693 -3.31 -26.65 -9.89
CA PHE A 693 -4.46 -25.75 -10.07
C PHE A 693 -5.23 -26.06 -11.37
N SER A 694 -4.51 -26.25 -12.48
CA SER A 694 -5.07 -26.67 -13.76
C SER A 694 -5.81 -28.02 -13.68
N ASN A 695 -5.26 -29.00 -12.97
CA ASN A 695 -5.90 -30.31 -12.75
C ASN A 695 -7.21 -30.20 -11.94
N GLU A 696 -7.25 -29.37 -10.90
CA GLU A 696 -8.45 -29.17 -10.10
C GLU A 696 -9.53 -28.41 -10.89
N VAL A 697 -9.15 -27.35 -11.62
CA VAL A 697 -10.05 -26.63 -12.53
C VAL A 697 -10.61 -27.55 -13.61
N GLY A 698 -9.77 -28.35 -14.27
CA GLY A 698 -10.18 -29.30 -15.31
C GLY A 698 -11.02 -30.48 -14.78
N GLN A 699 -10.94 -30.82 -13.50
CA GLN A 699 -11.83 -31.81 -12.86
C GLN A 699 -13.18 -31.19 -12.45
N PHE A 700 -13.17 -29.92 -12.02
CA PHE A 700 -14.37 -29.19 -11.58
C PHE A 700 -15.25 -28.75 -12.75
N ASP A 701 -14.63 -28.29 -13.84
CA ASP A 701 -15.29 -27.80 -15.06
C ASP A 701 -14.69 -28.48 -16.30
N PRO A 702 -14.95 -29.79 -16.53
CA PRO A 702 -14.27 -30.52 -17.59
C PRO A 702 -14.61 -30.04 -19.01
N ASN A 703 -15.67 -29.25 -19.17
CA ASN A 703 -16.12 -28.68 -20.44
C ASN A 703 -15.69 -27.22 -20.64
N GLY A 704 -14.97 -26.62 -19.69
CA GLY A 704 -14.44 -25.25 -19.82
C GLY A 704 -15.50 -24.14 -19.85
N MET A 705 -16.65 -24.32 -19.20
CA MET A 705 -17.67 -23.26 -19.08
C MET A 705 -17.10 -21.93 -18.58
N PHE A 706 -16.17 -21.95 -17.63
CA PHE A 706 -15.54 -20.75 -17.08
C PHE A 706 -14.25 -20.32 -17.82
N ALA A 707 -13.91 -20.98 -18.93
CA ALA A 707 -12.71 -20.70 -19.71
C ALA A 707 -12.78 -19.37 -20.48
N ASN A 708 -11.60 -18.80 -20.75
CA ASN A 708 -11.41 -17.60 -21.56
C ASN A 708 -9.94 -17.56 -22.09
N PRO A 709 -9.56 -16.61 -22.97
CA PRO A 709 -8.18 -16.51 -23.46
C PRO A 709 -7.13 -16.38 -22.34
N PHE A 710 -7.46 -15.69 -21.24
CA PHE A 710 -6.58 -15.58 -20.07
C PHE A 710 -6.24 -16.95 -19.45
N ALA A 711 -7.19 -17.90 -19.43
CA ALA A 711 -6.96 -19.28 -18.99
C ALA A 711 -5.96 -20.02 -19.90
N LYS A 712 -6.04 -19.78 -21.22
CA LYS A 712 -5.12 -20.33 -22.23
C LYS A 712 -3.72 -19.76 -22.07
N ALA A 713 -3.59 -18.45 -21.88
CA ALA A 713 -2.33 -17.76 -21.60
C ALA A 713 -1.66 -18.28 -20.32
N MET A 714 -2.42 -18.57 -19.27
CA MET A 714 -1.89 -19.23 -18.06
C MET A 714 -1.59 -20.73 -18.22
N GLY A 715 -2.05 -21.38 -19.28
CA GLY A 715 -1.85 -22.82 -19.50
C GLY A 715 -2.81 -23.73 -18.71
N ILE A 716 -3.98 -23.23 -18.32
CA ILE A 716 -5.05 -24.07 -17.74
C ILE A 716 -5.57 -25.03 -18.82
N SER A 717 -5.85 -26.28 -18.46
CA SER A 717 -6.26 -27.35 -19.39
C SER A 717 -7.56 -28.02 -18.97
N TYR A 718 -8.47 -28.22 -19.92
CA TYR A 718 -9.81 -28.76 -19.70
C TYR A 718 -10.01 -30.09 -20.47
N PRO A 719 -10.35 -31.21 -19.81
CA PRO A 719 -10.40 -32.54 -20.42
C PRO A 719 -11.27 -32.70 -21.69
N ASN A 720 -12.41 -32.00 -21.78
CA ASN A 720 -13.36 -32.12 -22.89
C ASN A 720 -13.39 -30.86 -23.80
N PHE A 721 -12.57 -29.85 -23.51
CA PHE A 721 -12.62 -28.55 -24.20
C PHE A 721 -11.29 -28.19 -24.85
N THR A 722 -11.35 -27.99 -26.16
CA THR A 722 -10.24 -27.48 -26.96
C THR A 722 -10.43 -25.98 -27.14
N TYR A 723 -9.46 -25.19 -26.70
CA TYR A 723 -9.46 -23.74 -26.91
C TYR A 723 -9.64 -23.36 -28.40
N PRO A 724 -10.43 -22.32 -28.71
CA PRO A 724 -10.48 -21.73 -30.04
C PRO A 724 -9.10 -21.33 -30.59
N SER A 725 -8.98 -21.30 -31.92
CA SER A 725 -7.76 -20.97 -32.66
C SER A 725 -7.37 -19.49 -32.62
N ASP A 726 -8.34 -18.66 -32.28
CA ASP A 726 -8.39 -17.20 -32.21
C ASP A 726 -8.21 -16.66 -30.77
N TRP A 727 -8.21 -17.56 -29.77
CA TRP A 727 -7.81 -17.28 -28.39
C TRP A 727 -6.28 -17.40 -28.20
#